data_AF-A0A669QZ75-F1
#
_entry.id   AF-A0A669QZ75-F1
#
_cell.length_a   1.000
_cell.length_b   1.000
_cell.length_c   1.000
_cell.angle_alpha   90.00
_cell.angle_beta   90.00
_cell.angle_gamma   90.00
#
_symmetry.space_group_name_H-M   'P 1'
#
loop_
_entity.id
_entity.type
_entity.pdbx_description
1 polymer ?
#
loop_
_entity_poly.entity_id
_entity_poly.type
_entity_poly.pdbx_seq_one_letter_code
_entity_poly.pdbx_strand_id
1 'polypeptide(L)'
;MIDTTFPGFQGSEMWNPNREMSEDCLYLNVWTPKRRPYKAPVMVWIYGGGFYSGSVSLDVYDGRFLAVAEDAVVISMNYRVGSLGFLALPGHRDAPGNVGLWDQRLALQWIKENVEVFGGDPNLVTLFGESAGAASVGFHLLSPYSQGLFNRAVLQSGSPNGPWASIGAAEGKRRAMLLGRVVGCPYGNETELLGCLRGKEPGELLEGEGMVMPPQSVFRFAFVPVVDGEFLVDNPEVVLGGYGAEGYGVSGLSGGVKMASRPQRDEASLDDYGMEEGYGVKEGYGVKEGYGVKGSSDSYGAKTSSRPHRDEASPDGYGAKEGYGVKDGYGVKDGYGVKEGYGVKEGYGVKEGYGAKEGYGVRGSSDSYGAKPSSGPHKEVEVLLGAVRDEGSYFLVYGVPGFGKDNESLISREEFLGGVRMGVPQANDLAAEAVILHYTDWLDADNPIKNREALDDIVGDHNVVCPLMAFAQRWAQGGGKVYAYLFDHRASTLLWPSWMGVPHGYEIEFVFGQPLDPQKNYTGEEVELSRRIMRYWGNFARTGDPNGGVGGPVWPPYTPSGQRYAHLNARPLAVGQGLRTQICAFWTRFLPKLLNATGRGGLWGLYGVFIGSGGPYGVRGVLGCGVTDLCLLDPIPAQAAQRHR
;
A
#
# COMPACT_ATOMS: atom_id res chain seq x y z
N MET A 1 10.98 -15.45 2.23
CA MET A 1 11.68 -16.13 1.11
C MET A 1 13.05 -15.48 0.90
N ILE A 2 14.04 -16.22 0.38
CA ILE A 2 15.34 -15.68 -0.10
C ILE A 2 15.27 -15.55 -1.62
N ASP A 3 15.67 -14.41 -2.17
CA ASP A 3 15.90 -14.23 -3.61
C ASP A 3 17.23 -14.88 -4.02
N THR A 4 17.17 -15.75 -5.02
CA THR A 4 18.32 -16.44 -5.62
C THR A 4 18.43 -16.18 -7.13
N THR A 5 17.70 -15.17 -7.65
CA THR A 5 17.64 -14.85 -9.09
C THR A 5 18.98 -14.32 -9.61
N PHE A 6 19.71 -13.55 -8.79
CA PHE A 6 20.96 -12.90 -9.16
C PHE A 6 22.09 -13.22 -8.16
N PRO A 7 22.57 -14.48 -8.11
CA PRO A 7 23.56 -14.92 -7.12
C PRO A 7 24.89 -14.16 -7.26
N GLY A 8 25.41 -13.67 -6.14
CA GLY A 8 26.61 -12.82 -6.05
C GLY A 8 26.38 -11.35 -6.42
N PHE A 9 25.15 -10.93 -6.73
CA PHE A 9 24.84 -9.54 -7.05
C PHE A 9 24.22 -8.81 -5.84
N GLN A 10 25.07 -8.04 -5.15
CA GLN A 10 24.71 -7.29 -3.94
C GLN A 10 23.47 -6.38 -4.09
N GLY A 11 23.14 -5.90 -5.29
CA GLY A 11 21.94 -5.08 -5.53
C GLY A 11 20.60 -5.82 -5.38
N SER A 12 20.61 -7.15 -5.47
CA SER A 12 19.49 -8.04 -5.10
C SER A 12 19.72 -8.62 -3.70
N GLU A 13 20.93 -9.13 -3.43
CA GLU A 13 21.25 -9.82 -2.16
C GLU A 13 21.16 -8.92 -0.92
N MET A 14 21.27 -7.59 -1.04
CA MET A 14 21.06 -6.65 0.06
C MET A 14 19.65 -6.70 0.68
N TRP A 15 18.66 -7.24 -0.06
CA TRP A 15 17.28 -7.39 0.39
C TRP A 15 17.00 -8.77 1.04
N ASN A 16 17.97 -9.69 0.99
CA ASN A 16 17.85 -11.01 1.60
C ASN A 16 18.07 -10.96 3.13
N PRO A 17 17.37 -11.79 3.93
CA PRO A 17 17.57 -11.86 5.37
C PRO A 17 19.04 -12.10 5.76
N ASN A 18 19.68 -11.09 6.36
CA ASN A 18 21.05 -11.13 6.88
C ASN A 18 21.14 -11.82 8.28
N ARG A 19 20.13 -12.62 8.64
CA ARG A 19 19.98 -13.35 9.91
C ARG A 19 19.24 -14.67 9.65
N GLU A 20 19.32 -15.58 10.61
CA GLU A 20 18.60 -16.85 10.60
C GLU A 20 17.08 -16.63 10.52
N MET A 21 16.39 -17.44 9.70
CA MET A 21 14.94 -17.41 9.56
C MET A 21 14.31 -18.45 10.50
N SER A 22 13.29 -18.05 11.24
CA SER A 22 12.56 -18.88 12.21
C SER A 22 11.07 -18.50 12.21
N GLU A 23 10.20 -19.38 12.67
CA GLU A 23 8.81 -19.01 13.02
C GLU A 23 8.74 -18.23 14.34
N ASP A 24 9.72 -18.41 15.24
CA ASP A 24 9.97 -17.48 16.35
C ASP A 24 10.68 -16.24 15.80
N CYS A 25 9.89 -15.33 15.21
CA CYS A 25 10.39 -14.12 14.55
C CYS A 25 9.79 -12.81 15.06
N LEU A 26 8.82 -12.85 15.99
CA LEU A 26 8.03 -11.70 16.44
C LEU A 26 8.77 -10.78 17.43
N TYR A 27 9.91 -10.27 16.98
CA TYR A 27 10.81 -9.37 17.69
C TYR A 27 10.73 -7.94 17.11
N LEU A 28 11.17 -6.96 17.90
CA LEU A 28 11.32 -5.57 17.49
C LEU A 28 12.64 -4.98 17.98
N ASN A 29 13.16 -4.00 17.25
CA ASN A 29 14.38 -3.25 17.58
C ASN A 29 14.01 -1.84 18.06
N VAL A 30 14.81 -1.27 18.96
CA VAL A 30 14.65 0.12 19.44
C VAL A 30 16.00 0.84 19.43
N TRP A 31 16.10 1.91 18.66
CA TRP A 31 17.22 2.85 18.68
C TRP A 31 16.81 4.12 19.44
N THR A 32 17.61 4.50 20.44
CA THR A 32 17.49 5.78 21.16
C THR A 32 18.83 6.51 21.16
N PRO A 33 18.86 7.86 21.08
CA PRO A 33 20.04 8.66 21.35
C PRO A 33 20.72 8.29 22.68
N LYS A 34 22.06 8.31 22.71
CA LYS A 34 22.87 7.98 23.90
C LYS A 34 22.54 8.85 25.10
N ARG A 35 22.24 10.13 24.88
CA ARG A 35 21.53 10.97 25.86
C ARG A 35 20.05 10.70 25.63
N ARG A 36 19.46 9.77 26.41
CA ARG A 36 18.03 9.44 26.31
C ARG A 36 17.18 10.73 26.27
N PRO A 37 16.34 10.93 25.25
CA PRO A 37 15.53 12.12 25.14
C PRO A 37 14.34 12.07 26.11
N TYR A 38 13.59 13.17 26.19
CA TYR A 38 12.36 13.26 26.97
C TYR A 38 11.20 13.62 26.05
N LYS A 39 10.24 12.69 25.92
CA LYS A 39 9.06 12.82 25.04
C LYS A 39 9.43 13.15 23.58
N ALA A 40 10.43 12.43 23.07
CA ALA A 40 10.82 12.48 21.65
C ALA A 40 9.71 11.93 20.72
N PRO A 41 9.66 12.35 19.44
CA PRO A 41 8.88 11.65 18.44
C PRO A 41 9.35 10.20 18.32
N VAL A 42 8.38 9.30 18.06
CA VAL A 42 8.63 7.88 17.86
C VAL A 42 8.37 7.57 16.39
N MET A 43 9.34 6.98 15.70
CA MET A 43 9.26 6.62 14.29
C MET A 43 9.30 5.10 14.15
N VAL A 44 8.22 4.50 13.64
CA VAL A 44 8.00 3.04 13.62
C VAL A 44 8.01 2.52 12.20
N TRP A 45 9.04 1.76 11.85
CA TRP A 45 9.27 1.20 10.52
C TRP A 45 8.55 -0.14 10.32
N ILE A 46 7.77 -0.23 9.24
CA ILE A 46 7.22 -1.46 8.69
C ILE A 46 7.89 -1.70 7.32
N TYR A 47 8.57 -2.84 7.14
CA TYR A 47 9.31 -3.14 5.90
C TYR A 47 8.41 -3.57 4.74
N GLY A 48 8.97 -3.55 3.52
CA GLY A 48 8.32 -3.93 2.26
C GLY A 48 8.29 -5.44 1.99
N GLY A 49 8.81 -5.88 0.84
CA GLY A 49 8.94 -7.30 0.51
C GLY A 49 7.65 -8.02 0.06
N GLY A 50 6.70 -7.29 -0.53
CA GLY A 50 5.50 -7.87 -1.19
C GLY A 50 4.61 -8.74 -0.32
N PHE A 51 4.70 -8.63 1.02
CA PHE A 51 4.11 -9.54 2.01
C PHE A 51 4.65 -10.99 2.03
N TYR A 52 5.75 -11.32 1.32
CA TYR A 52 6.35 -12.68 1.27
C TYR A 52 7.86 -12.72 1.65
N SER A 53 8.50 -11.57 1.77
CA SER A 53 9.90 -11.39 2.17
C SER A 53 10.08 -10.15 3.07
N GLY A 54 11.34 -9.79 3.36
CA GLY A 54 11.68 -8.68 4.26
C GLY A 54 12.12 -9.13 5.67
N SER A 55 12.80 -8.23 6.37
CA SER A 55 13.24 -8.38 7.77
C SER A 55 13.57 -7.01 8.34
N VAL A 56 13.37 -6.79 9.65
CA VAL A 56 13.89 -5.60 10.35
C VAL A 56 15.41 -5.52 10.43
N SER A 57 16.11 -6.63 10.20
CA SER A 57 17.55 -6.73 10.44
C SER A 57 18.42 -6.22 9.30
N LEU A 58 17.84 -5.91 8.13
CA LEU A 58 18.58 -5.46 6.95
C LEU A 58 19.35 -4.17 7.21
N ASP A 59 20.61 -4.11 6.79
CA ASP A 59 21.54 -3.00 7.03
C ASP A 59 21.00 -1.64 6.57
N VAL A 60 20.17 -1.61 5.53
CA VAL A 60 19.49 -0.42 5.01
C VAL A 60 18.51 0.21 6.02
N TYR A 61 17.92 -0.57 6.92
CA TYR A 61 16.92 -0.13 7.91
C TYR A 61 17.53 0.21 9.29
N ASP A 62 18.85 0.39 9.39
CA ASP A 62 19.51 0.70 10.67
C ASP A 62 19.16 2.12 11.16
N GLY A 63 18.28 2.20 12.15
CA GLY A 63 17.78 3.45 12.72
C GLY A 63 18.82 4.35 13.40
N ARG A 64 20.11 3.94 13.50
CA ARG A 64 21.14 4.68 14.28
C ARG A 64 21.33 6.13 13.84
N PHE A 65 21.31 6.41 12.53
CA PHE A 65 21.58 7.76 12.03
C PHE A 65 20.34 8.64 12.20
N LEU A 66 19.17 8.16 11.79
CA LEU A 66 17.89 8.85 11.93
C LEU A 66 17.57 9.19 13.40
N ALA A 67 17.74 8.25 14.33
CA ALA A 67 17.51 8.47 15.76
C ALA A 67 18.39 9.61 16.33
N VAL A 68 19.68 9.62 15.97
CA VAL A 68 20.66 10.61 16.46
C VAL A 68 20.55 11.96 15.74
N ALA A 69 20.24 11.97 14.45
CA ALA A 69 20.10 13.19 13.66
C ALA A 69 18.87 14.01 14.08
N GLU A 70 17.74 13.33 14.35
CA GLU A 70 16.45 13.97 14.58
C GLU A 70 15.97 13.95 16.03
N ASP A 71 16.80 13.52 16.98
CA ASP A 71 16.50 13.36 18.41
C ASP A 71 15.17 12.61 18.61
N ALA A 72 15.13 11.40 18.05
CA ALA A 72 13.93 10.57 17.88
C ALA A 72 14.18 9.14 18.39
N VAL A 73 13.13 8.46 18.84
CA VAL A 73 13.19 7.00 19.08
C VAL A 73 12.74 6.29 17.81
N VAL A 74 13.65 5.53 17.18
CA VAL A 74 13.34 4.73 15.99
C VAL A 74 13.07 3.30 16.41
N ILE A 75 12.02 2.69 15.89
CA ILE A 75 11.58 1.32 16.19
C ILE A 75 11.32 0.60 14.86
N SER A 76 11.59 -0.71 14.79
CA SER A 76 11.15 -1.56 13.67
C SER A 76 10.67 -2.90 14.22
N MET A 77 9.58 -3.45 13.66
CA MET A 77 9.03 -4.75 14.08
C MET A 77 9.00 -5.79 12.95
N ASN A 78 9.27 -7.05 13.29
CA ASN A 78 8.95 -8.17 12.43
C ASN A 78 7.44 -8.47 12.48
N TYR A 79 6.94 -8.99 11.37
CA TYR A 79 5.59 -9.54 11.24
C TYR A 79 5.63 -10.76 10.32
N ARG A 80 4.71 -11.71 10.50
CA ARG A 80 4.70 -12.91 9.66
C ARG A 80 4.33 -12.56 8.21
N VAL A 81 5.01 -13.23 7.28
CA VAL A 81 4.90 -13.06 5.83
C VAL A 81 4.54 -14.38 5.15
N GLY A 82 4.15 -14.31 3.88
CA GLY A 82 3.71 -15.46 3.10
C GLY A 82 2.43 -16.09 3.66
N SER A 83 2.29 -17.39 3.43
CA SER A 83 1.22 -18.22 3.99
C SER A 83 1.16 -18.16 5.52
N LEU A 84 2.32 -18.11 6.20
CA LEU A 84 2.41 -17.97 7.66
C LEU A 84 1.84 -16.63 8.20
N GLY A 85 1.83 -15.59 7.36
CA GLY A 85 1.29 -14.26 7.68
C GLY A 85 -0.14 -14.00 7.17
N PHE A 86 -0.53 -14.61 6.05
CA PHE A 86 -1.68 -14.17 5.26
C PHE A 86 -2.53 -15.32 4.67
N LEU A 87 -2.32 -16.58 5.05
CA LEU A 87 -3.25 -17.66 4.73
C LEU A 87 -4.61 -17.41 5.41
N ALA A 88 -5.67 -17.41 4.59
CA ALA A 88 -7.03 -17.10 5.03
C ALA A 88 -8.01 -18.21 4.63
N LEU A 89 -8.73 -18.71 5.63
CA LEU A 89 -9.93 -19.54 5.50
C LEU A 89 -11.07 -18.79 6.19
N PRO A 90 -11.78 -17.89 5.49
CA PRO A 90 -12.77 -16.99 6.07
C PRO A 90 -13.85 -17.72 6.89
N GLY A 91 -14.00 -17.32 8.14
CA GLY A 91 -14.86 -17.98 9.14
C GLY A 91 -14.17 -19.06 9.98
N HIS A 92 -12.98 -19.53 9.61
CA HIS A 92 -12.21 -20.51 10.38
C HIS A 92 -11.28 -19.79 11.38
N ARG A 93 -11.64 -19.84 12.67
CA ARG A 93 -10.94 -19.15 13.79
C ARG A 93 -9.41 -19.29 13.76
N ASP A 94 -8.93 -20.47 13.38
CA ASP A 94 -7.51 -20.84 13.40
C ASP A 94 -6.68 -20.34 12.21
N ALA A 95 -7.32 -19.76 11.18
CA ALA A 95 -6.68 -19.13 10.03
C ALA A 95 -7.56 -18.02 9.44
N PRO A 96 -7.82 -16.92 10.16
CA PRO A 96 -8.76 -15.88 9.73
C PRO A 96 -8.25 -15.04 8.55
N GLY A 97 -6.95 -15.13 8.24
CA GLY A 97 -6.22 -14.16 7.40
C GLY A 97 -5.59 -13.05 8.25
N ASN A 98 -4.84 -12.16 7.58
CA ASN A 98 -4.28 -10.93 8.16
C ASN A 98 -3.42 -11.07 9.43
N VAL A 99 -2.93 -12.26 9.80
CA VAL A 99 -2.19 -12.44 11.06
C VAL A 99 -0.89 -11.63 11.11
N GLY A 100 -0.26 -11.36 9.96
CA GLY A 100 0.84 -10.39 9.86
C GLY A 100 0.44 -8.93 10.20
N LEU A 101 -0.75 -8.47 9.82
CA LEU A 101 -1.26 -7.14 10.24
C LEU A 101 -1.62 -7.12 11.74
N TRP A 102 -2.06 -8.26 12.28
CA TRP A 102 -2.27 -8.41 13.72
C TRP A 102 -0.95 -8.42 14.52
N ASP A 103 0.13 -8.99 13.98
CA ASP A 103 1.49 -8.91 14.55
C ASP A 103 1.97 -7.45 14.61
N GLN A 104 1.83 -6.72 13.50
CA GLN A 104 2.15 -5.28 13.45
C GLN A 104 1.31 -4.51 14.49
N ARG A 105 -0.01 -4.75 14.56
CA ARG A 105 -0.90 -4.12 15.55
C ARG A 105 -0.55 -4.46 17.00
N LEU A 106 -0.03 -5.66 17.27
CA LEU A 106 0.48 -6.06 18.58
C LEU A 106 1.77 -5.31 18.93
N ALA A 107 2.69 -5.15 17.99
CA ALA A 107 3.87 -4.31 18.18
C ALA A 107 3.50 -2.84 18.44
N LEU A 108 2.50 -2.28 17.73
CA LEU A 108 2.01 -0.92 17.99
C LEU A 108 1.40 -0.77 19.41
N GLN A 109 0.70 -1.79 19.91
CA GLN A 109 0.22 -1.82 21.30
C GLN A 109 1.39 -1.82 22.29
N TRP A 110 2.40 -2.66 22.07
CA TRP A 110 3.61 -2.71 22.91
C TRP A 110 4.32 -1.35 22.92
N ILE A 111 4.46 -0.69 21.77
CA ILE A 111 5.07 0.65 21.65
C ILE A 111 4.27 1.67 22.48
N LYS A 112 2.93 1.68 22.36
CA LYS A 112 2.04 2.57 23.12
C LYS A 112 2.20 2.40 24.64
N GLU A 113 2.45 1.18 25.09
CA GLU A 113 2.59 0.83 26.51
C GLU A 113 4.01 1.03 27.07
N ASN A 114 5.06 0.91 26.25
CA ASN A 114 6.45 0.79 26.73
C ASN A 114 7.38 1.93 26.29
N VAL A 115 7.08 2.69 25.21
CA VAL A 115 8.09 3.57 24.58
C VAL A 115 8.61 4.71 25.49
N GLU A 116 7.86 5.11 26.51
CA GLU A 116 8.32 6.11 27.48
C GLU A 116 9.62 5.68 28.20
N VAL A 117 9.85 4.37 28.43
CA VAL A 117 11.09 3.89 29.09
C VAL A 117 12.33 4.09 28.21
N PHE A 118 12.15 4.26 26.90
CA PHE A 118 13.20 4.59 25.93
C PHE A 118 13.30 6.11 25.65
N GLY A 119 12.37 6.92 26.16
CA GLY A 119 12.38 8.39 26.06
C GLY A 119 11.46 8.98 24.97
N GLY A 120 10.73 8.14 24.23
CA GLY A 120 9.72 8.59 23.27
C GLY A 120 8.40 8.98 23.94
N ASP A 121 7.56 9.76 23.25
CA ASP A 121 6.18 10.00 23.66
C ASP A 121 5.22 9.03 22.95
N PRO A 122 4.42 8.22 23.66
CA PRO A 122 3.43 7.31 23.05
C PRO A 122 2.29 8.05 22.33
N ASN A 123 2.23 9.39 22.41
CA ASN A 123 1.27 10.25 21.72
C ASN A 123 1.93 11.09 20.60
N LEU A 124 3.16 10.74 20.22
CA LEU A 124 3.87 11.31 19.09
C LEU A 124 4.46 10.20 18.19
N VAL A 125 3.64 9.16 17.95
CA VAL A 125 4.02 7.96 17.20
C VAL A 125 3.69 8.14 15.72
N THR A 126 4.70 7.97 14.87
CA THR A 126 4.63 8.07 13.41
C THR A 126 4.95 6.72 12.81
N LEU A 127 4.01 6.13 12.08
CA LEU A 127 4.29 4.95 11.28
C LEU A 127 4.95 5.39 9.97
N PHE A 128 5.99 4.68 9.54
CA PHE A 128 6.54 4.82 8.21
C PHE A 128 6.86 3.44 7.63
N GLY A 129 6.71 3.30 6.33
CA GLY A 129 6.98 2.05 5.64
C GLY A 129 7.12 2.28 4.15
N GLU A 130 7.67 1.29 3.47
CA GLU A 130 7.88 1.28 2.03
C GLU A 130 7.22 0.05 1.39
N SER A 131 6.74 0.16 0.15
CA SER A 131 6.12 -0.95 -0.59
C SER A 131 4.98 -1.61 0.19
N ALA A 132 5.05 -2.92 0.48
CA ALA A 132 4.10 -3.65 1.33
C ALA A 132 4.00 -3.09 2.77
N GLY A 133 5.06 -2.46 3.28
CA GLY A 133 5.06 -1.71 4.53
C GLY A 133 4.27 -0.41 4.44
N ALA A 134 4.36 0.32 3.33
CA ALA A 134 3.52 1.50 3.08
C ALA A 134 2.04 1.11 2.92
N ALA A 135 1.76 -0.01 2.23
CA ALA A 135 0.42 -0.58 2.20
C ALA A 135 -0.07 -0.98 3.61
N SER A 136 0.80 -1.55 4.45
CA SER A 136 0.52 -1.87 5.87
C SER A 136 0.19 -0.63 6.70
N VAL A 137 0.97 0.45 6.58
CA VAL A 137 0.65 1.76 7.18
C VAL A 137 -0.71 2.26 6.70
N GLY A 138 -1.00 2.11 5.41
CA GLY A 138 -2.32 2.36 4.83
C GLY A 138 -3.44 1.51 5.44
N PHE A 139 -3.22 0.22 5.68
CA PHE A 139 -4.21 -0.65 6.34
C PHE A 139 -4.44 -0.24 7.80
N HIS A 140 -3.40 0.21 8.53
CA HIS A 140 -3.58 0.81 9.86
C HIS A 140 -4.36 2.14 9.83
N LEU A 141 -4.26 2.94 8.75
CA LEU A 141 -5.08 4.16 8.54
C LEU A 141 -6.57 3.88 8.24
N LEU A 142 -6.88 2.68 7.75
CA LEU A 142 -8.27 2.25 7.45
C LEU A 142 -8.87 1.37 8.55
N SER A 143 -8.06 0.69 9.36
CA SER A 143 -8.54 -0.30 10.32
C SER A 143 -9.06 0.32 11.64
N PRO A 144 -10.27 -0.08 12.10
CA PRO A 144 -10.78 0.33 13.41
C PRO A 144 -9.98 -0.28 14.57
N TYR A 145 -9.22 -1.36 14.37
CA TYR A 145 -8.43 -1.97 15.45
C TYR A 145 -7.09 -1.27 15.73
N SER A 146 -6.78 -0.22 14.97
CA SER A 146 -5.55 0.59 15.09
C SER A 146 -5.81 2.02 15.60
N GLN A 147 -7.05 2.38 15.99
CA GLN A 147 -7.39 3.73 16.47
C GLN A 147 -6.52 4.11 17.69
N GLY A 148 -5.93 5.30 17.69
CA GLY A 148 -5.19 5.87 18.83
C GLY A 148 -3.81 5.24 19.14
N LEU A 149 -3.39 4.21 18.41
CA LEU A 149 -2.05 3.61 18.53
C LEU A 149 -0.94 4.46 17.90
N PHE A 150 -1.29 5.31 16.94
CA PHE A 150 -0.38 6.21 16.23
C PHE A 150 -1.05 7.54 15.87
N ASN A 151 -0.24 8.51 15.45
CA ASN A 151 -0.63 9.90 15.22
C ASN A 151 -0.38 10.38 13.79
N ARG A 152 0.60 9.78 13.09
CA ARG A 152 1.08 10.17 11.75
C ARG A 152 1.47 8.97 10.91
N ALA A 153 1.39 9.12 9.60
CA ALA A 153 1.70 8.07 8.65
C ALA A 153 2.60 8.58 7.51
N VAL A 154 3.58 7.76 7.12
CA VAL A 154 4.39 7.95 5.92
C VAL A 154 4.26 6.73 5.02
N LEU A 155 3.81 6.95 3.78
CA LEU A 155 3.60 5.91 2.77
C LEU A 155 4.58 6.10 1.61
N GLN A 156 5.66 5.33 1.63
CA GLN A 156 6.70 5.38 0.59
C GLN A 156 6.43 4.29 -0.46
N SER A 157 6.28 4.66 -1.73
CA SER A 157 6.28 3.72 -2.86
C SER A 157 5.24 2.57 -2.74
N GLY A 158 4.11 2.81 -2.05
CA GLY A 158 3.06 1.82 -1.82
C GLY A 158 1.82 2.36 -1.11
N SER A 159 0.66 1.73 -1.32
CA SER A 159 -0.64 2.19 -0.80
C SER A 159 -1.63 1.03 -0.61
N PRO A 160 -2.63 1.14 0.29
CA PRO A 160 -3.51 0.00 0.63
C PRO A 160 -4.47 -0.35 -0.51
N ASN A 161 -4.73 0.59 -1.42
CA ASN A 161 -5.54 0.43 -2.63
C ASN A 161 -4.72 0.01 -3.86
N GLY A 162 -3.45 -0.34 -3.71
CA GLY A 162 -2.65 -0.95 -4.79
C GLY A 162 -3.26 -2.28 -5.27
N PRO A 163 -3.21 -2.60 -6.57
CA PRO A 163 -3.86 -3.80 -7.16
C PRO A 163 -3.24 -5.14 -6.72
N TRP A 164 -2.13 -5.09 -6.00
CA TRP A 164 -1.41 -6.22 -5.40
C TRP A 164 -1.53 -6.26 -3.87
N ALA A 165 -2.02 -5.17 -3.24
CA ALA A 165 -1.91 -4.95 -1.81
C ALA A 165 -2.94 -5.72 -0.99
N SER A 166 -4.10 -6.07 -1.58
CA SER A 166 -5.10 -6.91 -0.93
C SER A 166 -5.93 -7.74 -1.91
N ILE A 167 -6.55 -8.82 -1.41
CA ILE A 167 -7.45 -9.71 -2.16
C ILE A 167 -8.78 -9.93 -1.42
N GLY A 168 -9.82 -10.36 -2.14
CA GLY A 168 -11.11 -10.72 -1.54
C GLY A 168 -11.06 -12.07 -0.81
N ALA A 169 -11.87 -12.22 0.24
CA ALA A 169 -12.01 -13.44 1.06
C ALA A 169 -12.05 -14.76 0.26
N ALA A 170 -12.82 -14.81 -0.83
CA ALA A 170 -12.96 -16.01 -1.67
C ALA A 170 -11.66 -16.37 -2.42
N GLU A 171 -10.87 -15.39 -2.84
CA GLU A 171 -9.58 -15.60 -3.51
C GLU A 171 -8.50 -16.03 -2.51
N GLY A 172 -8.47 -15.43 -1.31
CA GLY A 172 -7.62 -15.89 -0.21
C GLY A 172 -7.89 -17.36 0.13
N LYS A 173 -9.17 -17.74 0.24
CA LYS A 173 -9.59 -19.14 0.43
C LYS A 173 -9.13 -20.03 -0.73
N ARG A 174 -9.33 -19.61 -1.99
CA ARG A 174 -8.89 -20.39 -3.18
C ARG A 174 -7.38 -20.69 -3.11
N ARG A 175 -6.55 -19.71 -2.75
CA ARG A 175 -5.10 -19.87 -2.62
C ARG A 175 -4.70 -20.77 -1.46
N ALA A 176 -5.36 -20.65 -0.30
CA ALA A 176 -5.14 -21.54 0.84
C ALA A 176 -5.43 -23.01 0.51
N MET A 177 -6.57 -23.30 -0.14
CA MET A 177 -6.91 -24.65 -0.60
C MET A 177 -5.93 -25.17 -1.68
N LEU A 178 -5.44 -24.27 -2.55
CA LEU A 178 -4.48 -24.63 -3.60
C LEU A 178 -3.08 -24.92 -3.04
N LEU A 179 -2.58 -24.14 -2.08
CA LEU A 179 -1.34 -24.45 -1.35
C LEU A 179 -1.44 -25.84 -0.70
N GLY A 180 -2.55 -26.11 -0.02
CA GLY A 180 -2.86 -27.43 0.54
C GLY A 180 -2.69 -28.55 -0.48
N ARG A 181 -3.31 -28.41 -1.66
CA ARG A 181 -3.18 -29.37 -2.76
C ARG A 181 -1.73 -29.50 -3.27
N VAL A 182 -0.97 -28.40 -3.37
CA VAL A 182 0.41 -28.39 -3.85
C VAL A 182 1.34 -29.14 -2.87
N VAL A 183 1.22 -28.89 -1.57
CA VAL A 183 2.05 -29.56 -0.55
C VAL A 183 1.52 -30.93 -0.11
N GLY A 184 0.49 -31.48 -0.80
CA GLY A 184 -0.04 -32.82 -0.58
C GLY A 184 -1.01 -32.98 0.60
N CYS A 185 -1.54 -31.88 1.14
CA CYS A 185 -2.50 -31.89 2.25
C CYS A 185 -3.96 -32.16 1.80
N PRO A 186 -4.83 -32.68 2.70
CA PRO A 186 -6.25 -32.82 2.45
C PRO A 186 -6.92 -31.48 2.12
N TYR A 187 -7.79 -31.46 1.12
CA TYR A 187 -8.48 -30.25 0.64
C TYR A 187 -10.02 -30.38 0.68
N GLY A 188 -10.55 -31.38 1.37
CA GLY A 188 -11.99 -31.60 1.57
C GLY A 188 -12.56 -30.97 2.84
N ASN A 189 -11.72 -30.70 3.85
CA ASN A 189 -12.10 -30.18 5.15
C ASN A 189 -11.05 -29.15 5.61
N GLU A 190 -11.50 -27.97 6.07
CA GLU A 190 -10.63 -26.85 6.44
C GLU A 190 -9.81 -27.11 7.70
N THR A 191 -10.34 -27.85 8.67
CA THR A 191 -9.62 -28.21 9.90
C THR A 191 -8.59 -29.31 9.63
N GLU A 192 -8.89 -30.26 8.75
CA GLU A 192 -7.91 -31.28 8.29
C GLU A 192 -6.79 -30.65 7.46
N LEU A 193 -7.13 -29.70 6.58
CA LEU A 193 -6.18 -28.91 5.80
C LEU A 193 -5.21 -28.17 6.72
N LEU A 194 -5.70 -27.40 7.69
CA LEU A 194 -4.86 -26.67 8.64
C LEU A 194 -4.06 -27.60 9.56
N GLY A 195 -4.64 -28.72 9.98
CA GLY A 195 -3.92 -29.75 10.75
C GLY A 195 -2.73 -30.32 9.98
N CYS A 196 -2.87 -30.54 8.67
CA CYS A 196 -1.78 -30.97 7.81
C CYS A 196 -0.77 -29.84 7.52
N LEU A 197 -1.22 -28.62 7.20
CA LEU A 197 -0.33 -27.49 6.94
C LEU A 197 0.54 -27.11 8.15
N ARG A 198 0.03 -27.29 9.38
CA ARG A 198 0.81 -27.14 10.64
C ARG A 198 1.82 -28.25 10.90
N GLY A 199 1.75 -29.36 10.16
CA GLY A 199 2.71 -30.45 10.18
C GLY A 199 3.70 -30.42 9.01
N LYS A 200 3.80 -29.28 8.31
CA LYS A 200 4.74 -29.06 7.20
C LYS A 200 5.96 -28.28 7.68
N GLU A 201 7.13 -28.66 7.19
CA GLU A 201 8.32 -27.82 7.31
C GLU A 201 8.07 -26.48 6.59
N PRO A 202 8.46 -25.32 7.17
CA PRO A 202 8.22 -24.01 6.54
C PRO A 202 8.79 -23.88 5.11
N GLY A 203 9.85 -24.62 4.79
CA GLY A 203 10.39 -24.71 3.43
C GLY A 203 9.40 -25.27 2.40
N GLU A 204 8.69 -26.37 2.73
CA GLU A 204 7.69 -26.96 1.83
C GLU A 204 6.52 -26.01 1.56
N LEU A 205 6.14 -25.21 2.57
CA LEU A 205 5.11 -24.18 2.40
C LEU A 205 5.60 -23.08 1.44
N LEU A 206 6.80 -22.53 1.67
CA LEU A 206 7.39 -21.45 0.88
C LEU A 206 7.60 -21.84 -0.59
N GLU A 207 8.06 -23.07 -0.88
CA GLU A 207 8.15 -23.60 -2.25
C GLU A 207 6.77 -23.72 -2.91
N GLY A 208 5.74 -24.10 -2.13
CA GLY A 208 4.37 -24.18 -2.60
C GLY A 208 3.71 -22.83 -2.92
N GLU A 209 4.15 -21.72 -2.30
CA GLU A 209 3.55 -20.40 -2.51
C GLU A 209 3.66 -19.90 -3.95
N GLY A 210 4.78 -20.16 -4.64
CA GLY A 210 4.94 -19.80 -6.05
C GLY A 210 3.91 -20.44 -6.97
N MET A 211 3.34 -21.59 -6.58
CA MET A 211 2.44 -22.39 -7.39
C MET A 211 0.94 -22.04 -7.20
N VAL A 212 0.58 -21.14 -6.28
CA VAL A 212 -0.84 -20.74 -6.07
C VAL A 212 -1.30 -19.58 -6.96
N MET A 213 -0.35 -18.95 -7.64
CA MET A 213 -0.55 -17.77 -8.47
C MET A 213 -0.89 -18.11 -9.93
N PRO A 214 -1.56 -17.21 -10.67
CA PRO A 214 -1.66 -17.31 -12.12
C PRO A 214 -0.26 -17.29 -12.76
N PRO A 215 -0.03 -18.04 -13.85
CA PRO A 215 1.20 -17.90 -14.64
C PRO A 215 1.37 -16.46 -15.16
N GLN A 216 2.62 -16.04 -15.35
CA GLN A 216 3.00 -14.87 -16.16
C GLN A 216 2.47 -13.51 -15.65
N SER A 217 2.47 -13.28 -14.33
CA SER A 217 2.16 -11.96 -13.75
C SER A 217 3.36 -11.34 -13.01
N VAL A 218 3.63 -10.05 -13.27
CA VAL A 218 4.61 -9.22 -12.54
C VAL A 218 3.88 -8.42 -11.45
N PHE A 219 4.59 -8.10 -10.36
CA PHE A 219 4.05 -7.30 -9.24
C PHE A 219 2.76 -7.89 -8.64
N ARG A 220 2.71 -9.21 -8.47
CA ARG A 220 1.59 -9.93 -7.82
C ARG A 220 2.18 -10.99 -6.88
N PHE A 221 1.62 -11.10 -5.68
CA PHE A 221 2.19 -11.94 -4.61
C PHE A 221 1.17 -12.98 -4.12
N ALA A 222 1.68 -14.12 -3.63
CA ALA A 222 0.90 -15.32 -3.31
C ALA A 222 -0.08 -15.12 -2.15
N PHE A 223 0.43 -14.69 -1.00
CA PHE A 223 -0.35 -14.47 0.22
C PHE A 223 -0.16 -13.03 0.68
N VAL A 224 -1.25 -12.28 0.67
CA VAL A 224 -1.32 -10.82 0.92
C VAL A 224 -2.56 -10.54 1.78
N PRO A 225 -2.70 -9.35 2.39
CA PRO A 225 -3.88 -8.96 3.15
C PRO A 225 -5.22 -9.28 2.45
N VAL A 226 -6.19 -9.72 3.25
CA VAL A 226 -7.49 -10.20 2.79
C VAL A 226 -8.58 -9.30 3.34
N VAL A 227 -9.56 -8.92 2.52
CA VAL A 227 -10.78 -8.26 3.01
C VAL A 227 -11.58 -9.28 3.83
N ASP A 228 -11.41 -9.21 5.14
CA ASP A 228 -11.91 -10.18 6.13
C ASP A 228 -13.22 -9.73 6.81
N GLY A 229 -13.57 -8.45 6.71
CA GLY A 229 -14.69 -7.84 7.42
C GLY A 229 -14.38 -7.48 8.88
N GLU A 230 -13.14 -7.65 9.32
CA GLU A 230 -12.68 -7.37 10.68
C GLU A 230 -11.50 -6.38 10.70
N PHE A 231 -10.28 -6.81 10.34
CA PHE A 231 -9.15 -5.87 10.25
C PHE A 231 -9.34 -4.94 9.03
N LEU A 232 -9.78 -5.52 7.90
CA LEU A 232 -10.15 -4.85 6.66
C LEU A 232 -11.66 -4.99 6.44
N VAL A 233 -12.41 -4.00 6.95
CA VAL A 233 -13.88 -4.00 6.99
C VAL A 233 -14.58 -4.05 5.63
N ASP A 234 -13.92 -3.55 4.58
CA ASP A 234 -14.32 -3.61 3.17
C ASP A 234 -13.07 -3.38 2.29
N ASN A 235 -13.21 -3.41 0.97
CA ASN A 235 -12.16 -3.08 0.02
C ASN A 235 -11.62 -1.65 0.26
N PRO A 236 -10.28 -1.43 0.28
CA PRO A 236 -9.67 -0.12 0.52
C PRO A 236 -10.18 1.02 -0.37
N GLU A 237 -10.45 0.78 -1.66
CA GLU A 237 -11.04 1.79 -2.55
C GLU A 237 -12.44 2.20 -2.06
N VAL A 238 -13.25 1.26 -1.54
CA VAL A 238 -14.59 1.58 -0.99
C VAL A 238 -14.46 2.40 0.29
N VAL A 239 -13.58 2.01 1.22
CA VAL A 239 -13.36 2.74 2.50
C VAL A 239 -12.82 4.16 2.26
N LEU A 240 -12.03 4.37 1.18
CA LEU A 240 -11.53 5.67 0.74
C LEU A 240 -12.57 6.53 -0.02
N GLY A 241 -13.80 6.03 -0.25
CA GLY A 241 -14.83 6.75 -1.01
C GLY A 241 -14.61 6.70 -2.53
N GLY A 242 -14.07 5.59 -3.04
CA GLY A 242 -13.78 5.30 -4.44
C GLY A 242 -14.98 5.44 -5.37
N TYR A 243 -14.75 5.45 -6.69
CA TYR A 243 -15.80 5.70 -7.70
C TYR A 243 -16.90 4.61 -7.80
N GLY A 244 -16.90 3.61 -6.92
CA GLY A 244 -18.04 2.71 -6.69
C GLY A 244 -19.10 3.26 -5.74
N ALA A 245 -18.77 4.18 -4.82
CA ALA A 245 -19.69 4.61 -3.76
C ALA A 245 -21.00 5.24 -4.29
N GLU A 246 -20.93 5.94 -5.43
CA GLU A 246 -22.09 6.61 -6.06
C GLU A 246 -22.86 5.71 -7.05
N GLY A 247 -22.42 4.48 -7.29
CA GLY A 247 -23.04 3.53 -8.23
C GLY A 247 -23.51 2.21 -7.62
N TYR A 248 -23.01 1.84 -6.43
CA TYR A 248 -23.26 0.54 -5.81
C TYR A 248 -24.41 0.61 -4.79
N GLY A 249 -25.60 0.96 -5.28
CA GLY A 249 -26.85 0.90 -4.53
C GLY A 249 -27.32 -0.53 -4.26
N VAL A 250 -26.54 -1.32 -3.50
CA VAL A 250 -26.94 -2.65 -3.01
C VAL A 250 -27.89 -2.47 -1.82
N SER A 251 -29.13 -2.11 -2.12
CA SER A 251 -30.18 -1.83 -1.14
C SER A 251 -30.72 -3.11 -0.47
N GLY A 252 -30.03 -3.55 0.57
CA GLY A 252 -30.64 -4.24 1.71
C GLY A 252 -30.74 -5.77 1.65
N LEU A 253 -29.76 -6.45 2.26
CA LEU A 253 -29.95 -7.76 2.91
C LEU A 253 -29.37 -7.76 4.35
N SER A 254 -29.71 -6.73 5.12
CA SER A 254 -29.42 -6.62 6.56
C SER A 254 -30.63 -6.14 7.39
N GLY A 255 -31.84 -6.28 6.85
CA GLY A 255 -33.09 -5.98 7.55
C GLY A 255 -33.61 -7.19 8.33
N GLY A 256 -33.50 -7.16 9.67
CA GLY A 256 -34.05 -8.21 10.53
C GLY A 256 -35.58 -8.26 10.49
N VAL A 257 -36.14 -9.44 10.25
CA VAL A 257 -37.60 -9.64 10.11
C VAL A 257 -38.32 -9.40 11.44
N LYS A 258 -39.08 -8.30 11.53
CA LYS A 258 -40.15 -8.12 12.53
C LYS A 258 -41.52 -8.35 11.87
N MET A 259 -42.32 -9.27 12.40
CA MET A 259 -43.71 -9.47 11.98
C MET A 259 -44.67 -8.53 12.71
N ALA A 260 -45.35 -7.65 11.96
CA ALA A 260 -46.66 -7.02 12.22
C ALA A 260 -46.85 -5.86 11.21
N SER A 261 -48.02 -5.51 10.69
CA SER A 261 -49.33 -6.19 10.61
C SER A 261 -50.19 -5.51 9.53
N ARG A 262 -51.07 -6.23 8.83
CA ARG A 262 -52.12 -5.69 7.93
C ARG A 262 -53.15 -4.85 8.72
N PRO A 263 -53.90 -3.88 8.15
CA PRO A 263 -54.60 -3.90 6.84
C PRO A 263 -54.08 -2.80 5.86
N GLN A 264 -54.74 -2.38 4.76
CA GLN A 264 -56.03 -2.73 4.14
C GLN A 264 -55.94 -2.77 2.58
N ARG A 265 -56.86 -2.08 1.89
CA ARG A 265 -57.03 -1.83 0.45
C ARG A 265 -57.98 -0.62 0.29
N ASP A 266 -57.85 0.08 -0.84
CA ASP A 266 -58.84 0.68 -1.77
C ASP A 266 -57.97 1.12 -3.01
N GLU A 267 -58.15 0.69 -4.28
CA GLU A 267 -59.16 1.06 -5.31
C GLU A 267 -59.25 2.59 -5.56
N ALA A 268 -59.09 3.19 -6.77
CA ALA A 268 -58.66 2.83 -8.15
C ALA A 268 -58.09 4.13 -8.84
N SER A 269 -57.66 4.31 -10.12
CA SER A 269 -57.65 3.62 -11.45
C SER A 269 -56.23 3.14 -11.85
N LEU A 270 -55.77 2.82 -13.08
CA LEU A 270 -56.22 2.88 -14.51
C LEU A 270 -56.05 4.20 -15.34
N ASP A 271 -55.99 4.03 -16.68
CA ASP A 271 -55.75 4.95 -17.84
C ASP A 271 -54.29 5.43 -18.09
N ASP A 272 -53.72 5.50 -19.32
CA ASP A 272 -53.90 4.75 -20.59
C ASP A 272 -52.63 4.86 -21.51
N TYR A 273 -52.64 4.40 -22.78
CA TYR A 273 -51.56 4.42 -23.79
C TYR A 273 -50.89 5.80 -24.08
N GLY A 274 -49.69 5.92 -24.69
CA GLY A 274 -48.79 4.92 -25.29
C GLY A 274 -47.50 5.55 -25.90
N MET A 275 -46.78 4.82 -26.75
CA MET A 275 -45.60 5.30 -27.52
C MET A 275 -46.01 5.94 -28.86
N GLU A 276 -45.22 6.88 -29.40
CA GLU A 276 -44.84 6.87 -30.83
C GLU A 276 -43.59 7.72 -31.14
N GLU A 277 -43.18 7.77 -32.41
CA GLU A 277 -41.84 8.15 -32.90
C GLU A 277 -41.74 9.58 -33.50
N GLY A 278 -40.49 10.04 -33.70
CA GLY A 278 -40.13 10.66 -34.98
C GLY A 278 -39.81 12.17 -35.03
N TYR A 279 -39.20 12.55 -36.17
CA TYR A 279 -38.78 13.89 -36.59
C TYR A 279 -37.66 14.55 -35.75
N GLY A 280 -36.81 15.42 -36.31
CA GLY A 280 -36.65 15.82 -37.71
C GLY A 280 -35.74 17.06 -37.83
N VAL A 281 -34.82 17.07 -38.79
CA VAL A 281 -33.76 18.11 -38.90
C VAL A 281 -34.33 19.47 -39.36
N LYS A 282 -33.72 20.56 -38.87
CA LYS A 282 -33.78 21.89 -39.49
C LYS A 282 -32.41 22.58 -39.49
N GLU A 283 -32.01 23.07 -40.66
CA GLU A 283 -30.85 23.95 -40.87
C GLU A 283 -31.27 25.40 -41.16
N GLY A 284 -30.30 26.32 -41.11
CA GLY A 284 -30.26 27.44 -42.05
C GLY A 284 -30.60 28.84 -41.51
N TYR A 285 -29.62 29.51 -40.91
CA TYR A 285 -29.48 30.98 -40.96
C TYR A 285 -27.99 31.36 -41.03
N GLY A 286 -27.64 32.34 -41.86
CA GLY A 286 -26.24 32.63 -42.23
C GLY A 286 -25.76 34.05 -41.94
N VAL A 287 -24.57 34.11 -41.31
CA VAL A 287 -23.45 35.05 -41.49
C VAL A 287 -23.72 36.55 -41.75
N LYS A 288 -23.10 37.39 -40.91
CA LYS A 288 -22.39 38.60 -41.37
C LYS A 288 -21.11 38.84 -40.55
N GLU A 289 -20.09 39.42 -41.17
CA GLU A 289 -18.69 39.43 -40.66
C GLU A 289 -18.31 40.67 -39.82
N GLY A 290 -17.16 40.59 -39.13
CA GLY A 290 -16.53 41.73 -38.45
C GLY A 290 -15.10 41.48 -37.92
N TYR A 291 -14.09 41.66 -38.77
CA TYR A 291 -12.68 42.01 -38.47
C TYR A 291 -11.79 41.12 -37.54
N GLY A 292 -10.85 40.39 -38.17
CA GLY A 292 -9.43 40.78 -38.16
C GLY A 292 -8.48 40.26 -37.06
N VAL A 293 -7.38 39.58 -37.46
CA VAL A 293 -6.37 38.96 -36.56
C VAL A 293 -4.94 39.47 -36.83
N LYS A 294 -4.15 39.72 -35.76
CA LYS A 294 -2.66 39.60 -35.61
C LYS A 294 -2.21 40.19 -34.25
N GLY A 295 -1.16 39.73 -33.55
CA GLY A 295 -0.32 38.52 -33.69
C GLY A 295 1.18 38.75 -33.37
N SER A 296 1.78 37.92 -32.49
CA SER A 296 3.24 37.86 -32.16
C SER A 296 3.83 39.08 -31.40
N SER A 297 4.97 39.07 -30.68
CA SER A 297 5.94 38.02 -30.24
C SER A 297 6.75 38.49 -28.99
N ASP A 298 7.41 37.55 -28.31
CA ASP A 298 8.72 37.61 -27.58
C ASP A 298 9.21 38.87 -26.83
N SER A 299 9.72 38.70 -25.60
CA SER A 299 11.19 38.71 -25.30
C SER A 299 11.58 38.93 -23.81
N TYR A 300 12.87 38.73 -23.51
CA TYR A 300 13.57 38.75 -22.20
C TYR A 300 13.67 40.14 -21.53
N GLY A 301 13.99 40.21 -20.22
CA GLY A 301 14.67 41.40 -19.67
C GLY A 301 14.75 41.56 -18.14
N ALA A 302 15.88 41.17 -17.54
CA ALA A 302 16.18 41.20 -16.10
C ALA A 302 16.44 42.60 -15.46
N LYS A 303 16.34 42.66 -14.10
CA LYS A 303 16.91 43.69 -13.17
C LYS A 303 16.21 45.08 -13.20
N THR A 304 16.29 45.98 -12.19
CA THR A 304 17.12 46.06 -10.95
C THR A 304 16.40 46.85 -9.83
N SER A 305 16.90 46.76 -8.57
CA SER A 305 16.81 47.70 -7.42
C SER A 305 16.00 49.02 -7.56
N SER A 306 15.22 49.46 -6.56
CA SER A 306 15.79 50.09 -5.33
C SER A 306 14.82 50.31 -4.14
N ARG A 307 15.40 50.64 -2.97
CA ARG A 307 14.77 51.17 -1.73
C ARG A 307 15.13 52.69 -1.59
N PRO A 308 14.77 53.44 -0.52
CA PRO A 308 13.79 53.22 0.58
C PRO A 308 12.79 54.40 0.76
N HIS A 309 11.84 54.28 1.69
CA HIS A 309 11.49 55.25 2.77
C HIS A 309 10.20 54.76 3.50
N ARG A 310 9.80 55.26 4.67
CA ARG A 310 10.41 55.35 6.03
C ARG A 310 9.32 55.92 6.95
N ASP A 311 9.26 55.50 8.22
CA ASP A 311 8.53 56.18 9.32
C ASP A 311 6.97 56.24 9.17
N GLU A 312 6.10 56.30 10.19
CA GLU A 312 6.23 56.07 11.65
C GLU A 312 4.83 55.79 12.30
N ALA A 313 4.83 55.54 13.62
CA ALA A 313 3.71 55.73 14.58
C ALA A 313 2.38 54.94 14.44
N SER A 314 2.13 54.10 15.46
CA SER A 314 0.81 53.95 16.11
C SER A 314 0.78 54.90 17.33
N PRO A 315 -0.38 55.37 17.84
CA PRO A 315 -0.99 54.65 18.98
C PRO A 315 -2.54 54.80 19.11
N ASP A 316 -3.09 54.15 20.15
CA ASP A 316 -4.36 54.40 20.87
C ASP A 316 -5.72 54.25 20.12
N GLY A 317 -6.80 53.79 20.77
CA GLY A 317 -6.94 53.28 22.14
C GLY A 317 -8.41 53.03 22.55
N TYR A 318 -8.62 52.47 23.76
CA TYR A 318 -9.92 52.23 24.44
C TYR A 318 -10.86 51.19 23.78
N GLY A 319 -11.62 50.33 24.48
CA GLY A 319 -11.87 50.16 25.92
C GLY A 319 -13.30 50.57 26.33
N ALA A 320 -14.04 49.88 27.22
CA ALA A 320 -13.82 48.59 27.91
C ALA A 320 -15.11 48.14 28.65
N LYS A 321 -15.12 46.91 29.24
CA LYS A 321 -15.85 46.53 30.50
C LYS A 321 -17.40 46.45 30.45
N GLU A 322 -18.12 45.70 31.31
CA GLU A 322 -17.79 44.61 32.28
C GLU A 322 -19.07 43.87 32.75
N GLY A 323 -18.91 42.68 33.37
CA GLY A 323 -19.66 42.35 34.60
C GLY A 323 -20.74 41.25 34.54
N TYR A 324 -20.45 40.10 35.16
CA TYR A 324 -21.21 39.49 36.30
C TYR A 324 -20.48 38.22 36.79
N GLY A 325 -20.54 37.90 38.09
CA GLY A 325 -19.92 36.70 38.66
C GLY A 325 -20.12 36.58 40.18
N VAL A 326 -20.04 35.36 40.75
CA VAL A 326 -20.30 35.09 42.20
C VAL A 326 -19.44 33.95 42.78
N LYS A 327 -18.51 34.34 43.67
CA LYS A 327 -18.01 33.71 44.93
C LYS A 327 -17.55 32.24 45.06
N ASP A 328 -16.63 32.09 46.01
CA ASP A 328 -15.91 30.89 46.46
C ASP A 328 -16.61 30.09 47.60
N GLY A 329 -16.08 28.89 47.88
CA GLY A 329 -15.66 28.57 49.25
C GLY A 329 -16.11 27.26 49.92
N TYR A 330 -15.39 26.17 49.69
CA TYR A 330 -15.15 25.08 50.67
C TYR A 330 -13.79 24.40 50.38
N GLY A 331 -13.12 23.86 51.40
CA GLY A 331 -11.78 23.22 51.29
C GLY A 331 -11.61 22.06 52.29
N VAL A 332 -10.36 21.74 52.69
CA VAL A 332 -9.87 20.56 53.49
C VAL A 332 -9.28 19.45 52.57
N LYS A 333 -8.07 18.89 52.76
CA LYS A 333 -6.93 19.16 53.69
C LYS A 333 -5.61 18.61 53.10
N ASP A 334 -4.47 19.10 53.59
CA ASP A 334 -3.15 18.47 53.39
C ASP A 334 -2.84 17.33 54.38
N GLY A 335 -1.95 16.42 53.94
CA GLY A 335 -0.91 15.86 54.82
C GLY A 335 -0.97 14.37 55.16
N TYR A 336 -0.38 13.52 54.31
CA TYR A 336 0.36 12.32 54.74
C TYR A 336 1.46 11.98 53.71
N GLY A 337 2.73 12.01 54.14
CA GLY A 337 3.88 11.59 53.32
C GLY A 337 4.62 10.42 53.98
N VAL A 338 5.28 9.59 53.17
CA VAL A 338 6.07 8.44 53.67
C VAL A 338 7.53 8.53 53.20
N LYS A 339 8.39 8.72 54.20
CA LYS A 339 9.85 8.65 54.25
C LYS A 339 10.64 8.17 53.02
N GLU A 340 11.64 8.99 52.70
CA GLU A 340 12.93 8.56 52.15
C GLU A 340 13.69 7.64 53.13
N GLY A 341 14.50 6.71 52.62
CA GLY A 341 15.48 5.97 53.43
C GLY A 341 15.22 4.49 53.71
N TYR A 342 15.18 3.65 52.68
CA TYR A 342 15.48 2.21 52.78
C TYR A 342 16.46 1.79 51.67
N GLY A 343 17.74 1.69 52.01
CA GLY A 343 18.76 1.15 51.11
C GLY A 343 18.69 -0.38 51.04
N VAL A 344 18.85 -0.95 49.84
CA VAL A 344 19.03 -2.40 49.67
C VAL A 344 20.40 -2.79 50.21
N LYS A 345 20.44 -3.85 51.02
CA LYS A 345 21.63 -4.33 51.71
C LYS A 345 22.55 -5.09 50.74
N GLU A 346 23.87 -4.85 50.79
CA GLU A 346 24.84 -5.69 50.08
C GLU A 346 24.71 -7.17 50.51
N GLY A 347 25.01 -8.09 49.58
CA GLY A 347 25.25 -9.51 49.92
C GLY A 347 24.54 -10.57 49.07
N TYR A 348 23.61 -10.21 48.18
CA TYR A 348 22.90 -11.17 47.32
C TYR A 348 23.23 -10.99 45.84
N GLY A 349 24.33 -11.61 45.42
CA GLY A 349 24.69 -11.72 44.00
C GLY A 349 23.82 -12.74 43.26
N VAL A 350 23.60 -12.51 41.96
CA VAL A 350 22.92 -13.47 41.08
C VAL A 350 23.80 -14.70 40.89
N LYS A 351 23.24 -15.89 41.14
CA LYS A 351 23.86 -17.17 40.78
C LYS A 351 23.50 -17.54 39.35
N GLU A 352 24.45 -18.10 38.59
CA GLU A 352 24.18 -18.72 37.30
C GLU A 352 23.12 -19.84 37.42
N GLY A 353 22.37 -20.08 36.34
CA GLY A 353 21.50 -21.26 36.21
C GLY A 353 19.98 -21.02 36.20
N TYR A 354 19.50 -19.76 36.16
CA TYR A 354 18.07 -19.47 35.98
C TYR A 354 17.71 -19.25 34.50
N GLY A 355 17.49 -20.36 33.78
CA GLY A 355 16.66 -20.32 32.58
C GLY A 355 15.20 -19.98 32.92
N ALA A 356 14.45 -19.46 31.95
CA ALA A 356 13.05 -19.13 32.15
C ALA A 356 12.23 -20.38 32.51
N LYS A 357 11.37 -20.28 33.53
CA LYS A 357 10.41 -21.34 33.84
C LYS A 357 9.27 -21.35 32.82
N GLU A 358 8.92 -22.54 32.35
CA GLU A 358 7.60 -22.79 31.78
C GLU A 358 6.50 -22.33 32.74
N GLY A 359 5.40 -21.82 32.19
CA GLY A 359 4.21 -21.42 32.96
C GLY A 359 3.86 -19.93 32.91
N TYR A 360 4.76 -19.06 32.48
CA TYR A 360 4.40 -17.67 32.11
C TYR A 360 3.80 -17.61 30.70
N GLY A 361 2.72 -18.36 30.48
CA GLY A 361 1.85 -18.14 29.33
C GLY A 361 1.26 -16.73 29.41
N VAL A 362 1.31 -16.00 28.29
CA VAL A 362 0.61 -14.71 28.16
C VAL A 362 -0.85 -14.93 28.55
N ARG A 363 -1.33 -14.16 29.53
CA ARG A 363 -2.71 -14.28 30.03
C ARG A 363 -3.66 -13.80 28.93
N GLY A 364 -4.13 -14.74 28.11
CA GLY A 364 -4.92 -14.46 26.92
C GLY A 364 -6.11 -13.55 27.25
N SER A 365 -6.13 -12.36 26.65
CA SER A 365 -7.22 -11.39 26.84
C SER A 365 -8.43 -11.81 26.02
N SER A 366 -9.20 -12.76 26.55
CA SER A 366 -10.52 -13.14 26.02
C SER A 366 -11.57 -12.03 26.21
N ASP A 367 -11.32 -11.10 27.14
CA ASP A 367 -12.33 -10.22 27.72
C ASP A 367 -11.99 -8.73 27.56
N SER A 368 -11.66 -8.31 26.33
CA SER A 368 -11.57 -6.90 25.96
C SER A 368 -12.07 -6.59 24.55
N TYR A 369 -13.15 -7.24 24.11
CA TYR A 369 -13.95 -6.78 22.97
C TYR A 369 -14.69 -5.48 23.33
N GLY A 370 -13.94 -4.38 23.37
CA GLY A 370 -14.48 -3.02 23.51
C GLY A 370 -15.45 -2.68 22.38
N ALA A 371 -16.33 -1.71 22.62
CA ALA A 371 -17.36 -1.33 21.66
C ALA A 371 -16.79 -1.03 20.26
N LYS A 372 -17.48 -1.48 19.20
CA LYS A 372 -17.09 -1.26 17.80
C LYS A 372 -16.72 0.23 17.60
N PRO A 373 -15.46 0.55 17.21
CA PRO A 373 -15.07 1.92 16.93
C PRO A 373 -15.88 2.53 15.78
N SER A 374 -15.88 3.86 15.68
CA SER A 374 -16.56 4.57 14.60
C SER A 374 -16.04 4.10 13.23
N SER A 375 -16.97 3.71 12.35
CA SER A 375 -16.67 3.03 11.08
C SER A 375 -16.23 4.00 9.97
N GLY A 376 -15.18 4.77 10.22
CA GLY A 376 -14.58 5.70 9.26
C GLY A 376 -13.05 5.69 9.36
N PRO A 377 -12.33 5.98 8.26
CA PRO A 377 -10.87 6.02 8.25
C PRO A 377 -10.32 7.21 9.05
N HIS A 378 -9.05 7.11 9.45
CA HIS A 378 -8.37 7.97 10.42
C HIS A 378 -8.03 9.39 9.95
N LYS A 379 -9.00 10.15 9.43
CA LYS A 379 -8.81 11.44 8.74
C LYS A 379 -8.16 12.57 9.57
N GLU A 380 -8.07 12.42 10.89
CA GLU A 380 -7.30 13.31 11.78
C GLU A 380 -5.78 13.09 11.66
N VAL A 381 -5.35 11.96 11.10
CA VAL A 381 -3.95 11.60 10.90
C VAL A 381 -3.37 12.32 9.67
N GLU A 382 -2.25 12.99 9.91
CA GLU A 382 -1.46 13.66 8.88
C GLU A 382 -0.64 12.64 8.10
N VAL A 383 -0.55 12.80 6.78
CA VAL A 383 0.11 11.87 5.87
C VAL A 383 1.23 12.56 5.09
N LEU A 384 2.39 11.92 5.01
CA LEU A 384 3.42 12.18 4.01
C LEU A 384 3.50 10.97 3.07
N LEU A 385 3.61 11.18 1.77
CA LEU A 385 3.69 10.10 0.80
C LEU A 385 4.50 10.48 -0.43
N GLY A 386 4.93 9.48 -1.18
CA GLY A 386 5.60 9.71 -2.46
C GLY A 386 6.12 8.43 -3.06
N ALA A 387 6.54 8.55 -4.32
CA ALA A 387 7.07 7.48 -5.14
C ALA A 387 8.55 7.75 -5.46
N VAL A 388 9.30 6.72 -5.84
CA VAL A 388 10.51 6.92 -6.65
C VAL A 388 10.12 7.27 -8.09
N ARG A 389 11.11 7.59 -8.93
CA ARG A 389 10.88 7.99 -10.31
C ARG A 389 10.55 6.81 -11.23
N ASP A 390 11.30 5.72 -11.12
CA ASP A 390 11.34 4.64 -12.11
C ASP A 390 10.92 3.31 -11.42
N GLU A 391 9.70 3.34 -10.87
CA GLU A 391 9.08 2.34 -9.95
C GLU A 391 8.95 0.91 -10.51
N GLY A 392 8.73 0.76 -11.81
CA GLY A 392 8.50 -0.54 -12.44
C GLY A 392 9.79 -1.30 -12.72
N SER A 393 10.88 -0.59 -12.99
CA SER A 393 12.19 -1.09 -13.43
C SER A 393 12.69 -2.31 -12.65
N TYR A 394 12.63 -2.25 -11.31
CA TYR A 394 13.05 -3.31 -10.40
C TYR A 394 12.30 -4.63 -10.67
N PHE A 395 11.03 -4.58 -11.02
CA PHE A 395 10.17 -5.77 -11.15
C PHE A 395 10.30 -6.45 -12.52
N LEU A 396 10.73 -5.72 -13.56
CA LEU A 396 10.81 -6.25 -14.93
C LEU A 396 11.88 -7.34 -15.07
N VAL A 397 13.01 -7.19 -14.38
CA VAL A 397 14.12 -8.15 -14.43
C VAL A 397 13.82 -9.51 -13.78
N TYR A 398 12.75 -9.63 -12.98
CA TYR A 398 12.31 -10.88 -12.33
C TYR A 398 11.34 -11.71 -13.19
N GLY A 399 11.44 -11.62 -14.53
CA GLY A 399 10.81 -12.58 -15.45
C GLY A 399 10.18 -12.03 -16.71
N VAL A 400 10.25 -10.72 -17.00
CA VAL A 400 9.75 -10.18 -18.28
C VAL A 400 10.78 -10.49 -19.39
N PRO A 401 10.35 -11.06 -20.54
CA PRO A 401 11.24 -11.28 -21.69
C PRO A 401 11.98 -10.00 -22.13
N GLY A 402 13.25 -10.15 -22.51
CA GLY A 402 14.12 -9.06 -22.93
C GLY A 402 14.83 -8.30 -21.80
N PHE A 403 14.35 -8.40 -20.55
CA PHE A 403 14.94 -7.68 -19.41
C PHE A 403 16.07 -8.46 -18.71
N GLY A 404 17.04 -7.72 -18.18
CA GLY A 404 18.10 -8.30 -17.35
C GLY A 404 19.09 -7.25 -16.81
N LYS A 405 19.69 -7.53 -15.65
CA LYS A 405 20.64 -6.61 -15.00
C LYS A 405 21.96 -6.40 -15.76
N ASP A 406 22.33 -7.36 -16.63
CA ASP A 406 23.61 -7.41 -17.35
C ASP A 406 23.50 -6.88 -18.80
N ASN A 407 22.40 -6.24 -19.16
CA ASN A 407 22.15 -5.69 -20.50
C ASN A 407 21.37 -4.36 -20.43
N GLU A 408 21.22 -3.68 -21.57
CA GLU A 408 20.45 -2.42 -21.72
C GLU A 408 18.92 -2.63 -21.74
N SER A 409 18.46 -3.88 -21.67
CA SER A 409 17.04 -4.30 -21.71
C SER A 409 16.25 -3.67 -22.87
N LEU A 410 16.89 -3.63 -24.05
CA LEU A 410 16.30 -3.13 -25.30
C LEU A 410 15.34 -4.18 -25.87
N ILE A 411 14.04 -3.98 -25.68
CA ILE A 411 13.01 -4.95 -26.06
C ILE A 411 12.39 -4.67 -27.43
N SER A 412 12.06 -5.72 -28.17
CA SER A 412 11.28 -5.63 -29.39
C SER A 412 9.82 -5.21 -29.13
N ARG A 413 9.12 -4.84 -30.21
CA ARG A 413 7.68 -4.55 -30.14
C ARG A 413 6.85 -5.78 -29.72
N GLU A 414 7.29 -6.99 -30.03
CA GLU A 414 6.63 -8.23 -29.61
C GLU A 414 6.78 -8.45 -28.09
N GLU A 415 8.00 -8.29 -27.56
CA GLU A 415 8.29 -8.36 -26.13
C GLU A 415 7.55 -7.28 -25.33
N PHE A 416 7.40 -6.06 -25.88
CA PHE A 416 6.54 -5.02 -25.31
C PHE A 416 5.08 -5.51 -25.16
N LEU A 417 4.47 -6.00 -26.23
CA LEU A 417 3.07 -6.43 -26.24
C LEU A 417 2.83 -7.63 -25.29
N GLY A 418 3.82 -8.51 -25.14
CA GLY A 418 3.82 -9.55 -24.10
C GLY A 418 3.93 -8.97 -22.69
N GLY A 419 4.87 -8.05 -22.46
CA GLY A 419 5.10 -7.39 -21.17
C GLY A 419 3.89 -6.62 -20.65
N VAL A 420 3.10 -5.97 -21.53
CA VAL A 420 1.84 -5.31 -21.13
C VAL A 420 0.88 -6.31 -20.46
N ARG A 421 0.74 -7.52 -21.02
CA ARG A 421 -0.11 -8.58 -20.46
C ARG A 421 0.43 -9.08 -19.10
N MET A 422 1.75 -9.10 -18.92
CA MET A 422 2.38 -9.51 -17.66
C MET A 422 2.28 -8.45 -16.55
N GLY A 423 2.38 -7.16 -16.88
CA GLY A 423 2.21 -6.05 -15.92
C GLY A 423 0.75 -5.78 -15.53
N VAL A 424 -0.19 -6.10 -16.42
CA VAL A 424 -1.64 -5.88 -16.25
C VAL A 424 -2.41 -7.20 -16.43
N PRO A 425 -2.14 -8.26 -15.63
CA PRO A 425 -2.68 -9.61 -15.86
C PRO A 425 -4.21 -9.73 -15.73
N GLN A 426 -4.88 -8.72 -15.19
CA GLN A 426 -6.34 -8.63 -15.15
C GLN A 426 -6.98 -7.95 -16.38
N ALA A 427 -6.19 -7.57 -17.38
CA ALA A 427 -6.67 -6.99 -18.64
C ALA A 427 -7.17 -8.08 -19.61
N ASN A 428 -8.36 -7.87 -20.19
CA ASN A 428 -8.74 -8.52 -21.45
C ASN A 428 -8.11 -7.79 -22.64
N ASP A 429 -8.24 -8.34 -23.86
CA ASP A 429 -7.55 -7.78 -25.03
C ASP A 429 -7.87 -6.30 -25.29
N LEU A 430 -9.13 -5.87 -25.18
CA LEU A 430 -9.48 -4.45 -25.36
C LEU A 430 -8.93 -3.53 -24.24
N ALA A 431 -8.80 -4.05 -23.02
CA ALA A 431 -8.13 -3.35 -21.94
C ALA A 431 -6.61 -3.28 -22.14
N ALA A 432 -5.99 -4.32 -22.69
CA ALA A 432 -4.57 -4.34 -23.06
C ALA A 432 -4.29 -3.36 -24.21
N GLU A 433 -5.09 -3.37 -25.27
CA GLU A 433 -5.02 -2.39 -26.37
C GLU A 433 -5.17 -0.95 -25.87
N ALA A 434 -6.02 -0.71 -24.87
CA ALA A 434 -6.15 0.62 -24.26
C ALA A 434 -4.87 1.04 -23.50
N VAL A 435 -4.16 0.11 -22.85
CA VAL A 435 -2.83 0.40 -22.25
C VAL A 435 -1.81 0.66 -23.36
N ILE A 436 -1.74 -0.19 -24.38
CA ILE A 436 -0.84 -0.05 -25.54
C ILE A 436 -1.03 1.32 -26.22
N LEU A 437 -2.28 1.76 -26.39
CA LEU A 437 -2.64 3.07 -26.94
C LEU A 437 -2.05 4.25 -26.15
N HIS A 438 -2.08 4.18 -24.82
CA HIS A 438 -1.64 5.27 -23.94
C HIS A 438 -0.12 5.35 -23.73
N TYR A 439 0.61 4.26 -23.94
CA TYR A 439 2.05 4.15 -23.63
C TYR A 439 2.96 3.94 -24.84
N THR A 440 2.42 3.70 -26.03
CA THR A 440 3.22 3.65 -27.27
C THR A 440 3.54 5.08 -27.75
N ASP A 441 4.80 5.37 -28.05
CA ASP A 441 5.13 6.52 -28.89
C ASP A 441 4.76 6.21 -30.36
N TRP A 442 3.60 6.69 -30.78
CA TRP A 442 3.06 6.46 -32.12
C TRP A 442 3.82 7.16 -33.25
N LEU A 443 4.86 7.95 -32.97
CA LEU A 443 5.80 8.43 -33.98
C LEU A 443 6.89 7.40 -34.32
N ASP A 444 7.12 6.41 -33.45
CA ASP A 444 8.32 5.58 -33.43
C ASP A 444 8.08 4.28 -32.63
N ALA A 445 6.98 3.59 -32.94
CA ALA A 445 6.40 2.54 -32.09
C ALA A 445 7.28 1.28 -31.91
N ASP A 446 8.19 1.01 -32.84
CA ASP A 446 9.11 -0.12 -32.80
C ASP A 446 10.44 0.20 -32.06
N ASN A 447 10.59 1.43 -31.54
CA ASN A 447 11.80 1.84 -30.85
C ASN A 447 12.01 1.06 -29.53
N PRO A 448 13.12 0.32 -29.38
CA PRO A 448 13.30 -0.59 -28.25
C PRO A 448 13.62 0.13 -26.93
N ILE A 449 14.14 1.36 -26.98
CA ILE A 449 14.35 2.21 -25.80
C ILE A 449 13.01 2.67 -25.25
N LYS A 450 12.13 3.17 -26.13
CA LYS A 450 10.80 3.66 -25.77
C LYS A 450 9.88 2.54 -25.31
N ASN A 451 9.92 1.37 -25.96
CA ASN A 451 9.18 0.19 -25.52
C ASN A 451 9.65 -0.30 -24.13
N ARG A 452 10.96 -0.31 -23.85
CA ARG A 452 11.51 -0.61 -22.50
C ARG A 452 10.99 0.37 -21.46
N GLU A 453 11.16 1.66 -21.70
CA GLU A 453 10.75 2.73 -20.79
C GLU A 453 9.23 2.73 -20.56
N ALA A 454 8.43 2.44 -21.59
CA ALA A 454 6.99 2.31 -21.48
C ALA A 454 6.53 1.13 -20.59
N LEU A 455 7.27 0.02 -20.50
CA LEU A 455 6.91 -1.07 -19.55
C LEU A 455 7.25 -0.73 -18.10
N ASP A 456 8.33 -0.01 -17.84
CA ASP A 456 8.64 0.55 -16.52
C ASP A 456 7.50 1.50 -16.09
N ASP A 457 7.18 2.46 -16.95
CA ASP A 457 6.09 3.41 -16.78
C ASP A 457 4.72 2.71 -16.52
N ILE A 458 4.39 1.65 -17.25
CA ILE A 458 3.16 0.85 -17.04
C ILE A 458 3.17 0.14 -15.69
N VAL A 459 4.25 -0.55 -15.34
CA VAL A 459 4.33 -1.34 -14.11
C VAL A 459 4.38 -0.41 -12.88
N GLY A 460 5.11 0.70 -12.97
CA GLY A 460 5.19 1.72 -11.93
C GLY A 460 3.87 2.45 -11.70
N ASP A 461 3.22 2.95 -12.75
CA ASP A 461 1.94 3.67 -12.61
C ASP A 461 0.83 2.77 -12.06
N HIS A 462 0.61 1.60 -12.68
CA HIS A 462 -0.52 0.72 -12.35
C HIS A 462 -0.42 0.18 -10.92
N ASN A 463 0.81 -0.16 -10.48
CA ASN A 463 1.01 -0.84 -9.20
C ASN A 463 1.36 0.11 -8.05
N VAL A 464 2.03 1.24 -8.30
CA VAL A 464 2.52 2.16 -7.26
C VAL A 464 1.97 3.57 -7.42
N VAL A 465 2.39 4.31 -8.46
CA VAL A 465 2.22 5.77 -8.50
C VAL A 465 0.74 6.16 -8.53
N CYS A 466 -0.08 5.54 -9.39
CA CYS A 466 -1.47 5.95 -9.53
C CYS A 466 -2.39 5.51 -8.39
N PRO A 467 -2.26 4.30 -7.80
CA PRO A 467 -2.89 3.97 -6.52
C PRO A 467 -2.52 4.95 -5.40
N LEU A 468 -1.22 5.31 -5.27
CA LEU A 468 -0.72 6.20 -4.24
C LEU A 468 -1.23 7.65 -4.42
N MET A 469 -1.25 8.16 -5.65
CA MET A 469 -1.81 9.49 -5.94
C MET A 469 -3.35 9.51 -5.83
N ALA A 470 -4.04 8.39 -6.07
CA ALA A 470 -5.45 8.25 -5.77
C ALA A 470 -5.72 8.29 -4.26
N PHE A 471 -4.90 7.60 -3.45
CA PHE A 471 -4.94 7.67 -1.99
C PHE A 471 -4.74 9.12 -1.50
N ALA A 472 -3.71 9.81 -2.00
CA ALA A 472 -3.44 11.22 -1.70
C ALA A 472 -4.64 12.12 -1.98
N GLN A 473 -5.24 11.97 -3.17
CA GLN A 473 -6.44 12.70 -3.58
C GLN A 473 -7.63 12.42 -2.65
N ARG A 474 -7.89 11.14 -2.28
CA ARG A 474 -9.02 10.79 -1.41
C ARG A 474 -8.84 11.28 0.03
N TRP A 475 -7.63 11.16 0.57
CA TRP A 475 -7.32 11.63 1.92
C TRP A 475 -7.49 13.15 2.03
N ALA A 476 -6.94 13.89 1.06
CA ALA A 476 -7.08 15.34 0.99
C ALA A 476 -8.53 15.80 0.70
N GLN A 477 -9.29 15.07 -0.11
CA GLN A 477 -10.74 15.31 -0.30
C GLN A 477 -11.54 15.02 0.98
N GLY A 478 -11.07 14.10 1.81
CA GLY A 478 -11.62 13.83 3.14
C GLY A 478 -11.30 14.88 4.19
N GLY A 479 -10.48 15.89 3.87
CA GLY A 479 -10.00 16.92 4.80
C GLY A 479 -8.69 16.60 5.51
N GLY A 480 -8.10 15.43 5.27
CA GLY A 480 -6.82 15.03 5.86
C GLY A 480 -5.64 15.80 5.27
N LYS A 481 -4.66 16.16 6.10
CA LYS A 481 -3.45 16.88 5.68
C LYS A 481 -2.48 15.93 4.97
N VAL A 482 -2.07 16.27 3.73
CA VAL A 482 -1.17 15.44 2.90
C VAL A 482 0.04 16.25 2.43
N TYR A 483 1.22 15.65 2.42
CA TYR A 483 2.41 16.12 1.69
C TYR A 483 2.84 15.04 0.70
N ALA A 484 3.06 15.41 -0.56
CA ALA A 484 3.48 14.48 -1.62
C ALA A 484 4.94 14.73 -2.05
N TYR A 485 5.69 13.67 -2.40
CA TYR A 485 7.00 13.76 -3.04
C TYR A 485 7.14 12.87 -4.28
N LEU A 486 8.16 13.17 -5.08
CA LEU A 486 8.80 12.31 -6.06
C LEU A 486 10.30 12.27 -5.72
N PHE A 487 10.86 11.08 -5.53
CA PHE A 487 12.30 10.89 -5.31
C PHE A 487 12.95 10.58 -6.67
N ASP A 488 13.67 11.56 -7.22
CA ASP A 488 14.21 11.53 -8.58
C ASP A 488 15.75 11.62 -8.62
N HIS A 489 16.39 11.17 -7.53
CA HIS A 489 17.84 11.10 -7.40
C HIS A 489 18.35 9.67 -7.53
N ARG A 490 19.18 9.40 -8.55
CA ARG A 490 19.91 8.15 -8.67
C ARG A 490 21.17 8.20 -7.82
N ALA A 491 21.28 7.32 -6.82
CA ALA A 491 22.51 7.21 -6.04
C ALA A 491 23.72 6.83 -6.91
N SER A 492 24.88 7.38 -6.57
CA SER A 492 26.17 7.11 -7.21
C SER A 492 26.68 5.68 -6.94
N THR A 493 26.22 5.09 -5.84
CA THR A 493 26.53 3.74 -5.34
C THR A 493 25.62 2.65 -5.91
N LEU A 494 24.51 3.02 -6.58
CA LEU A 494 23.47 2.10 -7.00
C LEU A 494 23.95 1.13 -8.09
N LEU A 495 24.08 -0.14 -7.69
CA LEU A 495 24.69 -1.25 -8.45
C LEU A 495 23.88 -1.77 -9.65
N TRP A 496 22.57 -1.46 -9.72
CA TRP A 496 21.74 -1.79 -10.88
C TRP A 496 22.21 -1.03 -12.13
N PRO A 497 21.91 -1.49 -13.36
CA PRO A 497 22.28 -0.78 -14.59
C PRO A 497 21.64 0.62 -14.71
N SER A 498 22.22 1.45 -15.56
CA SER A 498 21.81 2.85 -15.80
C SER A 498 20.36 2.98 -16.28
N TRP A 499 19.87 2.04 -17.08
CA TRP A 499 18.52 2.08 -17.66
C TRP A 499 17.40 1.97 -16.62
N MET A 500 17.67 1.41 -15.43
CA MET A 500 16.69 1.28 -14.35
C MET A 500 16.47 2.59 -13.57
N GLY A 501 17.08 3.70 -13.98
CA GLY A 501 16.82 5.03 -13.40
C GLY A 501 17.02 5.06 -11.89
N VAL A 502 15.96 5.38 -11.15
CA VAL A 502 15.81 5.37 -9.69
C VAL A 502 14.79 4.30 -9.29
N PRO A 503 15.23 3.05 -9.01
CA PRO A 503 14.33 1.91 -8.80
C PRO A 503 13.64 1.93 -7.43
N HIS A 504 12.56 1.14 -7.34
CA HIS A 504 11.78 0.89 -6.11
C HIS A 504 12.68 0.62 -4.88
N GLY A 505 12.36 1.25 -3.75
CA GLY A 505 13.05 1.08 -2.46
C GLY A 505 14.41 1.79 -2.30
N TYR A 506 14.96 2.43 -3.33
CA TYR A 506 16.26 3.12 -3.24
C TYR A 506 16.21 4.55 -2.68
N GLU A 507 15.04 5.04 -2.25
CA GLU A 507 14.96 6.22 -1.38
C GLU A 507 15.20 5.86 0.11
N ILE A 508 14.98 4.60 0.50
CA ILE A 508 15.05 4.17 1.91
C ILE A 508 16.44 4.43 2.52
N GLU A 509 17.51 4.19 1.75
CA GLU A 509 18.88 4.41 2.22
C GLU A 509 19.16 5.88 2.60
N PHE A 510 18.51 6.83 1.91
CA PHE A 510 18.57 8.26 2.25
C PHE A 510 17.72 8.61 3.47
N VAL A 511 16.56 7.94 3.66
CA VAL A 511 15.67 8.10 4.82
C VAL A 511 16.31 7.57 6.11
N PHE A 512 17.05 6.46 6.04
CA PHE A 512 17.73 5.87 7.21
C PHE A 512 19.14 6.43 7.47
N GLY A 513 19.67 7.26 6.58
CA GLY A 513 20.94 7.94 6.80
C GLY A 513 22.19 7.20 6.30
N GLN A 514 22.04 6.21 5.42
CA GLN A 514 23.17 5.42 4.90
C GLN A 514 24.29 6.27 4.26
N PRO A 515 24.00 7.39 3.55
CA PRO A 515 25.05 8.30 3.06
C PRO A 515 25.90 8.97 4.15
N LEU A 516 25.50 8.94 5.43
CA LEU A 516 26.30 9.47 6.53
C LEU A 516 27.40 8.48 7.00
N ASP A 517 27.39 7.24 6.50
CA ASP A 517 28.46 6.27 6.76
C ASP A 517 29.66 6.52 5.82
N PRO A 518 30.82 6.97 6.34
CA PRO A 518 31.99 7.24 5.51
C PRO A 518 32.61 5.98 4.88
N GLN A 519 32.14 4.78 5.24
CA GLN A 519 32.58 3.52 4.61
C GLN A 519 31.82 3.19 3.33
N LYS A 520 30.68 3.85 3.05
CA LYS A 520 29.77 3.50 1.94
C LYS A 520 29.94 4.34 0.67
N ASN A 521 30.98 5.18 0.60
CA ASN A 521 31.45 5.89 -0.61
C ASN A 521 30.45 6.83 -1.32
N TYR A 522 29.39 7.27 -0.64
CA TYR A 522 28.47 8.30 -1.16
C TYR A 522 29.17 9.66 -1.34
N THR A 523 28.69 10.46 -2.29
CA THR A 523 29.16 11.82 -2.53
C THR A 523 28.70 12.80 -1.45
N GLY A 524 29.39 13.94 -1.34
CA GLY A 524 28.99 15.02 -0.42
C GLY A 524 27.56 15.55 -0.66
N GLU A 525 27.11 15.57 -1.91
CA GLU A 525 25.73 15.98 -2.26
C GLU A 525 24.69 14.97 -1.77
N GLU A 526 25.01 13.67 -1.79
CA GLU A 526 24.16 12.60 -1.23
C GLU A 526 24.13 12.64 0.30
N VAL A 527 25.25 12.99 0.96
CA VAL A 527 25.29 13.25 2.41
C VAL A 527 24.36 14.41 2.78
N GLU A 528 24.37 15.50 2.02
CA GLU A 528 23.46 16.63 2.22
C GLU A 528 22.00 16.26 1.93
N LEU A 529 21.74 15.52 0.84
CA LEU A 529 20.40 15.03 0.49
C LEU A 529 19.80 14.18 1.62
N SER A 530 20.55 13.19 2.10
CA SER A 530 20.09 12.33 3.20
C SER A 530 19.83 13.12 4.48
N ARG A 531 20.68 14.10 4.83
CA ARG A 531 20.42 15.01 5.96
C ARG A 531 19.15 15.83 5.77
N ARG A 532 18.86 16.32 4.56
CA ARG A 532 17.59 17.02 4.25
C ARG A 532 16.38 16.09 4.35
N ILE A 533 16.48 14.85 3.86
CA ILE A 533 15.41 13.85 3.90
C ILE A 533 15.11 13.40 5.33
N MET A 534 16.12 12.99 6.12
CA MET A 534 15.94 12.71 7.54
C MET A 534 15.29 13.89 8.26
N ARG A 535 15.70 15.12 7.93
CA ARG A 535 15.10 16.33 8.52
C ARG A 535 13.64 16.54 8.14
N TYR A 536 13.26 16.33 6.88
CA TYR A 536 11.85 16.37 6.47
C TYR A 536 11.01 15.31 7.23
N TRP A 537 11.50 14.08 7.36
CA TRP A 537 10.81 12.99 8.07
C TRP A 537 10.72 13.26 9.59
N GLY A 538 11.82 13.68 10.23
CA GLY A 538 11.87 13.97 11.67
C GLY A 538 11.11 15.23 12.09
N ASN A 539 10.98 16.22 11.19
CA ASN A 539 10.05 17.32 11.34
C ASN A 539 8.61 16.83 11.24
N PHE A 540 8.27 16.12 10.15
CA PHE A 540 6.92 15.63 9.92
C PHE A 540 6.43 14.75 11.08
N ALA A 541 7.24 13.81 11.56
CA ALA A 541 6.92 12.97 12.72
C ALA A 541 6.60 13.79 13.98
N ARG A 542 7.30 14.91 14.18
CA ARG A 542 7.20 15.79 15.35
C ARG A 542 6.03 16.80 15.26
N THR A 543 5.67 17.29 14.07
CA THR A 543 4.77 18.45 13.91
C THR A 543 3.64 18.28 12.90
N GLY A 544 3.65 17.23 12.08
CA GLY A 544 2.76 17.09 10.93
C GLY A 544 3.13 17.98 9.75
N ASP A 545 4.31 18.61 9.77
CA ASP A 545 4.82 19.48 8.71
C ASP A 545 6.33 19.26 8.49
N PRO A 546 6.78 18.89 7.28
CA PRO A 546 8.19 18.55 7.04
C PRO A 546 9.15 19.76 7.09
N ASN A 547 8.66 21.01 7.01
CA ASN A 547 9.50 22.18 6.69
C ASN A 547 10.43 22.69 7.81
N GLY A 548 10.31 22.17 9.04
CA GLY A 548 10.94 22.69 10.27
C GLY A 548 12.48 22.91 10.24
N GLY A 549 12.91 24.10 9.85
CA GLY A 549 14.32 24.51 9.91
C GLY A 549 15.23 23.91 8.83
N VAL A 550 14.65 23.39 7.73
CA VAL A 550 15.44 22.90 6.58
C VAL A 550 16.04 24.06 5.76
N GLY A 551 15.32 25.19 5.71
CA GLY A 551 15.70 26.34 4.89
C GLY A 551 15.39 26.13 3.40
N GLY A 552 15.50 27.21 2.61
CA GLY A 552 15.17 27.20 1.19
C GLY A 552 13.66 27.23 0.90
N PRO A 553 13.22 26.69 -0.26
CA PRO A 553 11.80 26.66 -0.63
C PRO A 553 10.94 25.80 0.30
N VAL A 554 9.68 26.22 0.48
CA VAL A 554 8.69 25.49 1.29
C VAL A 554 8.10 24.33 0.48
N TRP A 555 8.09 23.13 1.07
CA TRP A 555 7.30 21.99 0.62
C TRP A 555 5.82 22.27 0.92
N PRO A 556 4.97 22.50 -0.10
CA PRO A 556 3.56 22.81 0.12
C PRO A 556 2.76 21.55 0.47
N PRO A 557 1.64 21.67 1.20
CA PRO A 557 0.69 20.58 1.31
C PRO A 557 0.09 20.24 -0.06
N TYR A 558 -0.15 18.95 -0.30
CA TYR A 558 -0.95 18.46 -1.41
C TYR A 558 -2.43 18.78 -1.13
N THR A 559 -3.14 19.30 -2.14
CA THR A 559 -4.57 19.61 -2.03
C THR A 559 -5.33 19.08 -3.26
N PRO A 560 -6.65 18.83 -3.17
CA PRO A 560 -7.40 18.15 -4.23
C PRO A 560 -7.39 18.84 -5.60
N SER A 561 -7.14 20.15 -5.63
CA SER A 561 -7.02 21.00 -6.82
C SER A 561 -5.58 21.45 -7.10
N GLY A 562 -4.77 21.66 -6.07
CA GLY A 562 -3.39 22.11 -6.21
C GLY A 562 -2.42 20.98 -6.61
N GLN A 563 -2.64 19.78 -6.09
CA GLN A 563 -1.88 18.55 -6.37
C GLN A 563 -0.35 18.72 -6.45
N ARG A 564 0.20 19.53 -5.54
CA ARG A 564 1.63 19.88 -5.52
C ARG A 564 2.44 18.81 -4.81
N TYR A 565 3.65 18.56 -5.29
CA TYR A 565 4.59 17.60 -4.71
C TYR A 565 6.02 18.15 -4.73
N ALA A 566 6.86 17.66 -3.82
CA ALA A 566 8.30 17.97 -3.77
C ALA A 566 9.11 17.04 -4.68
N HIS A 567 10.14 17.57 -5.33
CA HIS A 567 11.23 16.76 -5.89
C HIS A 567 12.33 16.61 -4.84
N LEU A 568 12.67 15.37 -4.47
CA LEU A 568 13.73 15.07 -3.51
C LEU A 568 15.02 14.70 -4.24
N ASN A 569 15.96 15.64 -4.30
CA ASN A 569 17.21 15.49 -5.05
C ASN A 569 18.40 16.19 -4.37
N ALA A 570 19.62 15.92 -4.86
CA ALA A 570 20.85 16.62 -4.49
C ALA A 570 20.74 18.16 -4.68
N ARG A 571 19.91 18.59 -5.64
CA ARG A 571 19.56 20.00 -5.88
C ARG A 571 18.61 20.56 -4.80
N PRO A 572 18.50 21.89 -4.64
CA PRO A 572 17.50 22.50 -3.76
C PRO A 572 16.06 22.10 -4.13
N LEU A 573 15.18 22.06 -3.13
CA LEU A 573 13.79 21.59 -3.25
C LEU A 573 13.04 22.28 -4.41
N ALA A 574 12.66 21.50 -5.42
CA ALA A 574 11.74 21.93 -6.47
C ALA A 574 10.32 21.43 -6.18
N VAL A 575 9.31 22.12 -6.71
CA VAL A 575 7.89 21.80 -6.47
C VAL A 575 7.19 21.54 -7.79
N GLY A 576 6.82 20.29 -8.03
CA GLY A 576 6.00 19.85 -9.15
C GLY A 576 4.50 20.01 -8.87
N GLN A 577 3.69 19.73 -9.89
CA GLN A 577 2.23 19.74 -9.83
C GLN A 577 1.66 18.60 -10.69
N GLY A 578 0.67 17.87 -10.18
CA GLY A 578 -0.12 16.91 -10.95
C GLY A 578 0.64 15.68 -11.46
N LEU A 579 1.44 15.04 -10.59
CA LEU A 579 2.23 13.83 -10.89
C LEU A 579 1.39 12.78 -11.65
N ARG A 580 1.85 12.39 -12.85
CA ARG A 580 1.23 11.40 -13.78
C ARG A 580 -0.29 11.59 -14.04
N THR A 581 -0.86 12.78 -13.78
CA THR A 581 -2.32 12.98 -13.63
C THR A 581 -3.21 12.43 -14.73
N GLN A 582 -2.86 12.61 -16.01
CA GLN A 582 -3.67 12.09 -17.14
C GLN A 582 -3.64 10.56 -17.19
N ILE A 583 -2.47 9.96 -16.95
CA ILE A 583 -2.26 8.52 -16.93
C ILE A 583 -2.93 7.90 -15.70
N CYS A 584 -2.84 8.53 -14.53
CA CYS A 584 -3.58 8.08 -13.35
C CYS A 584 -5.10 8.25 -13.50
N ALA A 585 -5.58 9.22 -14.28
CA ALA A 585 -6.99 9.28 -14.65
C ALA A 585 -7.41 8.11 -15.56
N PHE A 586 -6.54 7.63 -16.46
CA PHE A 586 -6.75 6.40 -17.22
C PHE A 586 -6.88 5.18 -16.28
N TRP A 587 -5.88 4.90 -15.43
CA TRP A 587 -5.90 3.74 -14.52
C TRP A 587 -7.04 3.77 -13.50
N THR A 588 -7.33 4.92 -12.89
CA THR A 588 -8.27 5.02 -11.76
C THR A 588 -9.73 5.34 -12.18
N ARG A 589 -9.97 5.73 -13.44
CA ARG A 589 -11.32 6.14 -13.91
C ARG A 589 -11.76 5.47 -15.20
N PHE A 590 -10.86 5.22 -16.14
CA PHE A 590 -11.20 4.67 -17.46
C PHE A 590 -11.11 3.14 -17.47
N LEU A 591 -9.94 2.59 -17.16
CA LEU A 591 -9.70 1.15 -17.25
C LEU A 591 -10.68 0.29 -16.42
N PRO A 592 -11.07 0.67 -15.18
CA PRO A 592 -12.05 -0.09 -14.39
C PRO A 592 -13.46 -0.07 -15.00
N LYS A 593 -13.82 1.03 -15.70
CA LYS A 593 -15.09 1.12 -16.43
C LYS A 593 -15.06 0.30 -17.71
N LEU A 594 -13.95 0.32 -18.44
CA LEU A 594 -13.74 -0.52 -19.62
C LEU A 594 -13.84 -2.01 -19.27
N LEU A 595 -13.18 -2.43 -18.18
CA LEU A 595 -13.25 -3.81 -17.67
C LEU A 595 -14.66 -4.21 -17.22
N ASN A 596 -15.42 -3.33 -16.56
CA ASN A 596 -16.82 -3.63 -16.19
C ASN A 596 -17.75 -3.71 -17.41
N ALA A 597 -17.57 -2.83 -18.41
CA ALA A 597 -18.37 -2.84 -19.64
C ALA A 597 -18.08 -4.09 -20.51
N THR A 598 -16.81 -4.47 -20.65
CA THR A 598 -16.38 -5.62 -21.46
C THR A 598 -16.54 -6.96 -20.73
N GLY A 599 -16.31 -7.00 -19.41
CA GLY A 599 -16.43 -8.20 -18.58
C GLY A 599 -17.85 -8.78 -18.48
N ARG A 600 -18.88 -8.02 -18.88
CA ARG A 600 -20.26 -8.51 -19.03
C ARG A 600 -20.52 -9.26 -20.35
N GLY A 601 -19.52 -9.42 -21.21
CA GLY A 601 -19.61 -10.12 -22.51
C GLY A 601 -19.96 -11.62 -22.46
N GLY A 602 -19.98 -12.25 -21.28
CA GLY A 602 -20.36 -13.66 -21.09
C GLY A 602 -21.85 -13.99 -21.24
N LEU A 603 -22.70 -13.02 -21.62
CA LEU A 603 -24.17 -13.15 -21.55
C LEU A 603 -24.83 -13.95 -22.71
N TRP A 604 -24.04 -14.70 -23.49
CA TRP A 604 -24.55 -15.78 -24.36
C TRP A 604 -24.53 -17.17 -23.68
N GLY A 605 -24.32 -17.21 -22.35
CA GLY A 605 -24.50 -18.41 -21.53
C GLY A 605 -25.96 -18.82 -21.25
N LEU A 606 -26.96 -18.04 -21.67
CA LEU A 606 -28.38 -18.35 -21.50
C LEU A 606 -28.92 -19.34 -22.55
N TYR A 607 -28.31 -20.51 -22.63
CA TYR A 607 -29.07 -21.70 -23.07
C TYR A 607 -30.08 -22.03 -21.97
N GLY A 608 -31.33 -21.62 -22.20
CA GLY A 608 -32.41 -21.83 -21.25
C GLY A 608 -32.58 -23.31 -20.90
N VAL A 609 -32.61 -23.63 -19.61
CA VAL A 609 -32.90 -24.98 -19.13
C VAL A 609 -34.36 -25.31 -19.41
N PHE A 610 -34.63 -25.82 -20.61
CA PHE A 610 -35.90 -26.48 -20.93
C PHE A 610 -35.99 -27.75 -20.09
N ILE A 611 -36.69 -27.65 -18.95
CA ILE A 611 -37.07 -28.80 -18.12
C ILE A 611 -38.16 -29.58 -18.86
N GLY A 612 -37.74 -30.37 -19.85
CA GLY A 612 -38.58 -31.37 -20.48
C GLY A 612 -38.94 -32.46 -19.48
N SER A 613 -40.23 -32.65 -19.24
CA SER A 613 -40.75 -33.73 -18.37
C SER A 613 -40.31 -35.10 -18.89
N GLY A 614 -39.74 -35.93 -18.02
CA GLY A 614 -38.96 -37.09 -18.43
C GLY A 614 -39.74 -38.32 -18.91
N GLY A 615 -38.99 -39.20 -19.57
CA GLY A 615 -39.36 -40.59 -19.88
C GLY A 615 -38.11 -41.49 -19.72
N PRO A 616 -38.26 -42.79 -19.40
CA PRO A 616 -37.13 -43.66 -19.06
C PRO A 616 -36.35 -44.18 -20.27
N TYR A 617 -35.17 -44.74 -19.98
CA TYR A 617 -34.21 -45.41 -20.89
C TYR A 617 -33.41 -44.52 -21.85
N GLY A 618 -32.08 -44.49 -21.68
CA GLY A 618 -31.15 -43.98 -22.69
C GLY A 618 -29.84 -43.39 -22.13
N VAL A 619 -28.74 -44.15 -22.18
CA VAL A 619 -27.39 -43.62 -21.97
C VAL A 619 -26.87 -43.05 -23.29
N ARG A 620 -26.31 -41.84 -23.30
CA ARG A 620 -25.43 -41.33 -24.37
C ARG A 620 -24.48 -40.26 -23.85
N GLY A 621 -23.23 -40.30 -24.30
CA GLY A 621 -22.23 -39.28 -24.02
C GLY A 621 -22.33 -38.09 -24.99
N VAL A 622 -21.69 -36.97 -24.62
CA VAL A 622 -21.66 -35.74 -25.43
C VAL A 622 -20.37 -35.67 -26.22
N LEU A 623 -20.49 -35.52 -27.55
CA LEU A 623 -19.42 -35.12 -28.45
C LEU A 623 -19.59 -33.63 -28.77
N GLY A 624 -18.47 -32.89 -28.82
CA GLY A 624 -18.45 -31.50 -29.24
C GLY A 624 -17.15 -31.20 -29.98
N CYS A 625 -17.25 -30.89 -31.27
CA CYS A 625 -16.12 -30.45 -32.09
C CYS A 625 -16.26 -28.96 -32.40
N GLY A 626 -15.18 -28.20 -32.20
CA GLY A 626 -15.04 -26.86 -32.78
C GLY A 626 -14.76 -26.93 -34.28
N VAL A 627 -14.87 -25.79 -34.96
CA VAL A 627 -14.57 -25.65 -36.39
C VAL A 627 -13.14 -25.12 -36.57
N THR A 628 -12.50 -25.44 -37.70
CA THR A 628 -11.10 -25.17 -38.11
C THR A 628 -10.00 -25.86 -37.27
N ASP A 629 -9.63 -27.07 -37.71
CA ASP A 629 -8.30 -27.67 -37.91
C ASP A 629 -7.09 -27.26 -37.03
N LEU A 630 -6.19 -28.15 -36.56
CA LEU A 630 -6.00 -29.59 -36.83
C LEU A 630 -5.96 -30.42 -35.53
N CYS A 631 -6.35 -31.70 -35.62
CA CYS A 631 -6.10 -32.68 -34.58
C CYS A 631 -4.74 -33.38 -34.77
N LEU A 632 -3.85 -33.27 -33.78
CA LEU A 632 -2.76 -34.23 -33.56
C LEU A 632 -3.06 -35.04 -32.30
N LEU A 633 -2.81 -36.34 -32.36
CA LEU A 633 -3.10 -37.30 -31.30
C LEU A 633 -1.80 -37.71 -30.60
N ASP A 634 -1.67 -37.40 -29.31
CA ASP A 634 -0.70 -38.06 -28.42
C ASP A 634 -1.43 -38.93 -27.38
N PRO A 635 -1.03 -40.19 -27.17
CA PRO A 635 -1.77 -41.13 -26.34
C PRO A 635 -1.44 -41.01 -24.84
N ILE A 636 -2.47 -41.05 -24.00
CA ILE A 636 -2.32 -41.14 -22.54
C ILE A 636 -1.75 -42.52 -22.15
N PRO A 637 -0.59 -42.61 -21.46
CA PRO A 637 -0.10 -43.87 -20.93
C PRO A 637 -0.95 -44.32 -19.73
N ALA A 638 -1.42 -45.56 -19.74
CA ALA A 638 -2.27 -46.11 -18.67
C ALA A 638 -1.56 -47.21 -17.89
N GLN A 639 -1.76 -47.18 -16.56
CA GLN A 639 -1.50 -48.22 -15.55
C GLN A 639 -0.03 -48.52 -15.19
N ALA A 640 0.18 -48.65 -13.87
CA ALA A 640 1.37 -49.23 -13.27
C ALA A 640 1.06 -50.62 -12.72
N ALA A 641 1.96 -51.59 -12.90
CA ALA A 641 1.93 -52.87 -12.20
C ALA A 641 3.32 -53.53 -12.14
N GLN A 642 3.74 -53.93 -10.93
CA GLN A 642 4.74 -54.98 -10.58
C GLN A 642 6.19 -54.78 -11.12
N ARG A 643 7.21 -54.57 -10.28
CA ARG A 643 7.84 -55.44 -9.24
C ARG A 643 8.83 -56.48 -9.79
N HIS A 644 10.09 -56.33 -9.36
CA HIS A 644 11.25 -57.23 -9.55
C HIS A 644 11.76 -57.34 -11.00
N ARG A 645 13.07 -57.36 -11.28
CA ARG A 645 14.25 -57.38 -10.38
C ARG A 645 15.14 -56.15 -10.58
#